data_AF-A0A1R3GA02-F1
#
_entry.id   AF-A0A1R3GA02-F1
#
_cell.length_a   1.000
_cell.length_b   1.000
_cell.length_c   1.000
_cell.angle_alpha   90.00
_cell.angle_beta   90.00
_cell.angle_gamma   90.00
#
_symmetry.space_group_name_H-M   'P 1'
#
loop_
_entity.id
_entity.type
_entity.pdbx_description
1 polymer ?
#
loop_
_entity_poly.entity_id
_entity_poly.type
_entity_poly.pdbx_seq_one_letter_code
_entity_poly.pdbx_strand_id
1 'polypeptide(L)'
;MTDMPPLQTLDDNAQILIKTLVKQLKINYPYTGIDYNSEIQGNGVFYEAIKSLITIWLCKCAPGTEHLIIKWLKIGAADLPNPEEAIKKLQHDHIMGSIVKYGLPQSKSFRFLIYNAKGAADPEIIHEVDEHSVVNDVDFVIVTETRLSGARSKHLDQTQYVGLTYRRFQPTVREIIGFGKDLLLRIIAQDSSICTPVYIELLDSCGISLPVTSRMQQPDIMSSLCEHGLATYFPPGFNIDTEDPVPANISLEQAEHNFAIESNDRAIYNFMAYGVVQVHIRIQTGINLSSGTPLYHLQFTLGRVNALAEVANVAIPFQHETELTRLLYNARGAALHSFRVHLLSMVEQYQPMILIVTETRLGVGEAHRVRTLIGYTQLICVNPIGYSGGIWLFSNMNNLSIDEIIRTETDLIVNLLNDDYTLPFIARLASSNELRQNPSLVTIVKIILKFVEDYTPLGRDGCILLKLWLGVMGNFDIDSFNLPVILNDNFILEQLFTRGAADYWRPRLSLQDCYVDIIDFKATERVVDVDIAGEQRTGFIITSLPTLAATLYTSFNLNLDNHFTLHNLKLIIPSNPEQQPSQNMQPMIILILNAGGIRNPTFTRRFTQLCHQHNPHAVLVTETRVGGVDGRNHRMSMNFPFTTYLKPIGYFGGQWLLWNSNVFSCQLICHTDRLLLAKLSINPQ
;
A
#
# COMPACT_ATOMS: atom_id res chain seq x y z
N MET A 1 -30.11 24.91 -2.21
CA MET A 1 -30.38 23.53 -1.75
C MET A 1 -30.90 23.51 -0.30
N THR A 2 -31.48 24.61 0.20
CA THR A 2 -32.02 24.72 1.57
C THR A 2 -33.29 23.90 1.80
N ASP A 3 -33.86 23.30 0.75
CA ASP A 3 -35.14 22.60 0.80
C ASP A 3 -35.00 21.07 0.75
N MET A 4 -33.82 20.53 1.10
CA MET A 4 -33.64 19.08 1.22
C MET A 4 -34.11 18.61 2.61
N PRO A 5 -34.92 17.55 2.70
CA PRO A 5 -35.40 17.06 3.99
C PRO A 5 -34.24 16.48 4.83
N PRO A 6 -34.38 16.41 6.17
CA PRO A 6 -33.40 15.74 7.02
C PRO A 6 -33.20 14.28 6.61
N LEU A 7 -31.97 13.77 6.70
CA LEU A 7 -31.61 12.40 6.30
C LEU A 7 -32.52 11.35 6.98
N GLN A 8 -32.89 11.59 8.24
CA GLN A 8 -33.72 10.70 9.04
C GLN A 8 -35.17 10.57 8.55
N THR A 9 -35.63 11.47 7.68
CA THR A 9 -37.00 11.45 7.12
C THR A 9 -37.08 10.71 5.78
N LEU A 10 -35.95 10.28 5.22
CA LEU A 10 -35.89 9.49 4.00
C LEU A 10 -36.06 8.00 4.31
N ASP A 11 -36.46 7.21 3.32
CA ASP A 11 -36.53 5.75 3.47
C ASP A 11 -35.13 5.13 3.69
N ASP A 12 -35.10 3.94 4.29
CA ASP A 12 -33.86 3.28 4.70
C ASP A 12 -32.89 3.06 3.53
N ASN A 13 -33.40 2.75 2.33
CA ASN A 13 -32.58 2.53 1.15
C ASN A 13 -31.91 3.83 0.69
N ALA A 14 -32.65 4.94 0.73
CA ALA A 14 -32.11 6.26 0.46
C ALA A 14 -31.06 6.70 1.50
N GLN A 15 -31.31 6.43 2.79
CA GLN A 15 -30.35 6.73 3.85
C GLN A 15 -29.03 5.97 3.67
N ILE A 16 -29.11 4.68 3.33
CA ILE A 16 -27.93 3.83 3.08
C ILE A 16 -27.14 4.37 1.88
N LEU A 17 -27.80 4.70 0.78
CA LEU A 17 -27.13 5.27 -0.39
C LEU A 17 -26.40 6.57 -0.03
N ILE A 18 -27.10 7.49 0.64
CA ILE A 18 -26.54 8.78 1.02
C ILE A 18 -25.32 8.60 1.93
N LYS A 19 -25.43 7.79 2.99
CA LYS A 19 -24.28 7.50 3.89
C LYS A 19 -23.11 6.89 3.13
N THR A 20 -23.39 6.02 2.17
CA THR A 20 -22.37 5.39 1.32
C THR A 20 -21.66 6.42 0.43
N LEU A 21 -22.40 7.28 -0.26
CA LEU A 21 -21.84 8.33 -1.13
C LEU A 21 -21.09 9.40 -0.32
N VAL A 22 -21.58 9.78 0.86
CA VAL A 22 -20.89 10.69 1.78
C VAL A 22 -19.56 10.10 2.22
N LYS A 23 -19.56 8.85 2.70
CA LYS A 23 -18.38 8.19 3.27
C LYS A 23 -17.34 7.85 2.22
N GLN A 24 -17.75 7.26 1.10
CA GLN A 24 -16.83 6.72 0.10
C GLN A 24 -16.43 7.74 -0.96
N LEU A 25 -17.37 8.61 -1.38
CA LEU A 25 -17.15 9.58 -2.45
C LEU A 25 -17.00 11.02 -1.94
N LYS A 26 -17.03 11.24 -0.63
CA LYS A 26 -16.93 12.57 -0.01
C LYS A 26 -18.01 13.55 -0.52
N ILE A 27 -19.19 13.03 -0.90
CA ILE A 27 -20.33 13.83 -1.35
C ILE A 27 -21.20 14.16 -0.13
N ASN A 28 -21.01 15.32 0.47
CA ASN A 28 -21.75 15.82 1.63
C ASN A 28 -23.24 16.07 1.32
N TYR A 29 -24.13 15.33 1.96
CA TYR A 29 -25.58 15.62 1.97
C TYR A 29 -25.90 16.73 2.98
N PRO A 30 -26.79 17.70 2.67
CA PRO A 30 -27.43 17.97 1.38
C PRO A 30 -26.67 18.97 0.49
N TYR A 31 -25.43 19.31 0.82
CA TYR A 31 -24.77 20.53 0.32
C TYR A 31 -23.99 20.37 -0.99
N THR A 32 -23.39 19.20 -1.23
CA THR A 32 -22.57 18.95 -2.41
C THR A 32 -23.20 17.89 -3.29
N GLY A 33 -23.28 18.15 -4.59
CA GLY A 33 -23.67 17.16 -5.60
C GLY A 33 -22.47 16.40 -6.15
N ILE A 34 -22.71 15.49 -7.10
CA ILE A 34 -21.65 14.66 -7.69
C ILE A 34 -20.58 15.48 -8.41
N ASP A 35 -20.98 16.62 -8.96
CA ASP A 35 -20.12 17.57 -9.67
C ASP A 35 -19.09 18.27 -8.78
N TYR A 36 -19.21 18.17 -7.46
CA TYR A 36 -18.27 18.85 -6.56
C TYR A 36 -16.96 18.06 -6.36
N ASN A 37 -16.96 16.77 -6.72
CA ASN A 37 -15.79 15.93 -6.58
C ASN A 37 -14.98 15.93 -7.90
N SER A 38 -13.81 16.58 -7.89
CA SER A 38 -12.93 16.69 -9.05
C SER A 38 -12.40 15.35 -9.57
N GLU A 39 -12.32 14.31 -8.73
CA GLU A 39 -11.92 12.97 -9.16
C GLU A 39 -13.02 12.29 -9.97
N ILE A 40 -14.28 12.50 -9.57
CA ILE A 40 -15.46 12.00 -10.27
C ILE A 40 -15.62 12.73 -11.61
N GLN A 41 -15.47 14.06 -11.64
CA GLN A 41 -15.55 14.84 -12.88
C GLN A 41 -14.37 14.61 -13.82
N GLY A 42 -13.16 14.40 -13.28
CA GLY A 42 -11.95 14.19 -14.06
C GLY A 42 -11.90 12.85 -14.79
N ASN A 43 -12.84 11.93 -14.49
CA ASN A 43 -12.90 10.61 -15.09
C ASN A 43 -14.32 10.28 -15.56
N GLY A 44 -14.61 10.55 -16.84
CA GLY A 44 -15.92 10.30 -17.44
C GLY A 44 -16.39 8.84 -17.33
N VAL A 45 -15.48 7.88 -17.28
CA VAL A 45 -15.83 6.46 -17.13
C VAL A 45 -16.29 6.15 -15.70
N PHE A 46 -15.61 6.73 -14.71
CA PHE A 46 -16.01 6.62 -13.31
C PHE A 46 -17.33 7.37 -13.04
N TYR A 47 -17.54 8.51 -13.70
CA TYR A 47 -18.81 9.23 -13.66
C TYR A 47 -19.98 8.39 -14.16
N GLU A 48 -19.85 7.76 -15.34
CA GLU A 48 -20.87 6.87 -15.90
C GLU A 48 -21.12 5.64 -15.02
N ALA A 49 -20.07 5.12 -14.38
CA ALA A 49 -20.19 4.03 -13.42
C ALA A 49 -21.05 4.42 -12.21
N ILE A 50 -20.78 5.57 -11.60
CA ILE A 50 -21.52 6.07 -10.45
C ILE A 50 -22.98 6.32 -10.81
N LYS A 51 -23.25 6.96 -11.96
CA LYS A 51 -24.63 7.15 -12.46
C LYS A 51 -25.37 5.82 -12.62
N SER A 52 -24.71 4.80 -13.14
CA SER A 52 -25.32 3.48 -13.36
C SER A 52 -25.60 2.77 -12.02
N LEU A 53 -24.69 2.86 -11.04
CA LEU A 53 -24.90 2.32 -9.68
C LEU A 53 -26.05 3.04 -8.96
N ILE A 54 -26.10 4.38 -9.04
CA ILE A 54 -27.18 5.17 -8.46
C ILE A 54 -28.52 4.80 -9.10
N THR A 55 -28.59 4.67 -10.43
CA THR A 55 -29.82 4.29 -11.15
C THR A 55 -30.40 2.98 -10.60
N ILE A 56 -29.55 1.96 -10.45
CA ILE A 56 -29.97 0.65 -9.91
C ILE A 56 -30.43 0.79 -8.46
N TRP A 57 -29.80 1.66 -7.69
CA TRP A 57 -30.17 1.92 -6.30
C TRP A 57 -31.51 2.65 -6.15
N LEU A 58 -31.76 3.63 -7.01
CA LEU A 58 -32.98 4.45 -6.98
C LEU A 58 -34.24 3.61 -7.16
N CYS A 59 -34.16 2.50 -7.89
CA CYS A 59 -35.24 1.53 -8.06
C CYS A 59 -35.72 0.90 -6.74
N LYS A 60 -34.94 1.00 -5.64
CA LYS A 60 -35.30 0.50 -4.31
C LYS A 60 -35.83 1.57 -3.36
N CYS A 61 -35.72 2.85 -3.72
CA CYS A 61 -36.16 3.94 -2.87
C CYS A 61 -37.69 4.05 -2.93
N ALA A 62 -38.31 4.63 -1.91
CA ALA A 62 -39.75 4.85 -1.92
C ALA A 62 -40.14 5.81 -3.08
N PRO A 63 -41.33 5.67 -3.69
CA PRO A 63 -41.79 6.58 -4.75
C PRO A 63 -41.69 8.04 -4.30
N GLY A 64 -41.02 8.87 -5.11
CA GLY A 64 -40.78 10.28 -4.79
C GLY A 64 -39.43 10.57 -4.14
N THR A 65 -38.81 9.62 -3.43
CA THR A 65 -37.45 9.80 -2.87
C THR A 65 -36.39 9.89 -3.98
N GLU A 66 -36.64 9.21 -5.11
CA GLU A 66 -35.77 9.25 -6.29
C GLU A 66 -35.50 10.69 -6.75
N HIS A 67 -36.57 11.51 -6.87
CA HIS A 67 -36.43 12.89 -7.33
C HIS A 67 -35.59 13.74 -6.36
N LEU A 68 -35.66 13.45 -5.05
CA LEU A 68 -34.84 14.13 -4.04
C LEU A 68 -33.36 13.76 -4.19
N ILE A 69 -33.04 12.49 -4.38
CA ILE A 69 -31.65 12.04 -4.55
C ILE A 69 -31.07 12.59 -5.86
N ILE A 70 -31.81 12.53 -6.97
CA ILE A 70 -31.40 13.10 -8.26
C ILE A 70 -31.14 14.62 -8.12
N LYS A 71 -32.07 15.33 -7.46
CA LYS A 71 -31.94 16.77 -7.18
C LYS A 71 -30.74 17.10 -6.31
N TRP A 72 -30.46 16.29 -5.28
CA TRP A 72 -29.28 16.45 -4.42
C TRP A 72 -27.98 16.24 -5.20
N LEU A 73 -27.92 15.17 -5.99
CA LEU A 73 -26.72 14.84 -6.75
C LEU A 73 -26.47 15.79 -7.90
N LYS A 74 -27.45 16.62 -8.30
CA LYS A 74 -27.42 17.52 -9.46
C LYS A 74 -27.25 16.79 -10.80
N ILE A 75 -27.70 15.54 -10.87
CA ILE A 75 -27.70 14.76 -12.11
C ILE A 75 -28.99 15.10 -12.85
N GLY A 76 -28.92 15.43 -14.15
CA GLY A 76 -30.13 15.58 -14.96
C GLY A 76 -30.88 14.26 -15.01
N ALA A 77 -32.21 14.27 -14.85
CA ALA A 77 -33.00 13.02 -14.89
C ALA A 77 -32.84 12.27 -16.23
N ALA A 78 -32.55 12.98 -17.32
CA ALA A 78 -32.25 12.40 -18.63
C ALA A 78 -30.82 11.83 -18.76
N ASP A 79 -29.92 12.18 -17.84
CA ASP A 79 -28.52 11.72 -17.86
C ASP A 79 -28.33 10.38 -17.14
N LEU A 80 -29.33 9.94 -16.38
CA LEU A 80 -29.37 8.62 -15.77
C LEU A 80 -29.81 7.60 -16.82
N PRO A 81 -29.04 6.51 -17.04
CA PRO A 81 -29.51 5.42 -17.88
C PRO A 81 -30.81 4.84 -17.30
N ASN A 82 -31.62 4.18 -18.12
CA ASN A 82 -32.69 3.35 -17.56
C ASN A 82 -32.07 2.11 -16.86
N PRO A 83 -32.79 1.39 -15.98
CA PRO A 83 -32.21 0.29 -15.20
C PRO A 83 -31.56 -0.82 -16.06
N GLU A 84 -32.14 -1.17 -17.20
CA GLU A 84 -31.55 -2.16 -18.11
C GLU A 84 -30.27 -1.65 -18.77
N GLU A 85 -30.25 -0.38 -19.19
CA GLU A 85 -29.07 0.29 -19.73
C GLU A 85 -27.99 0.47 -18.66
N ALA A 86 -28.35 0.75 -17.41
CA ALA A 86 -27.43 0.85 -16.29
C ALA A 86 -26.72 -0.48 -16.06
N ILE A 87 -27.47 -1.59 -16.08
CA ILE A 87 -26.92 -2.94 -15.98
C ILE A 87 -25.98 -3.22 -17.16
N LYS A 88 -26.37 -2.87 -18.40
CA LYS A 88 -25.51 -3.01 -19.59
C LYS A 88 -24.24 -2.15 -19.51
N LYS A 89 -24.34 -0.91 -19.02
CA LYS A 89 -23.20 0.00 -18.80
C LYS A 89 -22.24 -0.57 -17.77
N LEU A 90 -22.75 -1.05 -16.64
CA LEU A 90 -21.94 -1.73 -15.62
C LEU A 90 -21.34 -3.05 -16.11
N GLN A 91 -21.83 -3.62 -17.21
CA GLN A 91 -21.19 -4.78 -17.82
C GLN A 91 -19.97 -4.40 -18.67
N HIS A 92 -19.79 -3.14 -19.10
CA HIS A 92 -18.65 -2.76 -19.96
C HIS A 92 -17.31 -2.75 -19.19
N ASP A 93 -16.27 -3.35 -19.81
CA ASP A 93 -14.96 -3.60 -19.19
C ASP A 93 -14.28 -2.33 -18.66
N HIS A 94 -14.37 -1.21 -19.38
CA HIS A 94 -13.76 0.06 -18.97
C HIS A 94 -14.51 0.70 -17.78
N ILE A 95 -15.83 0.53 -17.69
CA ILE A 95 -16.67 1.00 -16.58
C ILE A 95 -16.37 0.17 -15.33
N MET A 96 -16.32 -1.16 -15.44
CA MET A 96 -15.92 -2.03 -14.35
C MET A 96 -14.51 -1.74 -13.86
N GLY A 97 -13.54 -1.60 -14.77
CA GLY A 97 -12.17 -1.22 -14.42
C GLY A 97 -12.10 0.12 -13.67
N SER A 98 -13.01 1.06 -13.94
CA SER A 98 -13.09 2.30 -13.17
C SER A 98 -13.73 2.09 -11.79
N ILE A 99 -14.86 1.40 -11.66
CA ILE A 99 -15.49 1.10 -10.35
C ILE A 99 -14.49 0.46 -9.39
N VAL A 100 -13.75 -0.50 -9.93
CA VAL A 100 -12.72 -1.30 -9.29
C VAL A 100 -11.55 -0.42 -8.85
N LYS A 101 -11.06 0.46 -9.73
CA LYS A 101 -10.00 1.43 -9.43
C LYS A 101 -10.34 2.39 -8.28
N TYR A 102 -11.61 2.68 -8.03
CA TYR A 102 -12.05 3.68 -7.05
C TYR A 102 -12.78 3.10 -5.83
N GLY A 103 -12.86 1.78 -5.68
CA GLY A 103 -13.29 1.16 -4.43
C GLY A 103 -14.75 1.42 -4.01
N LEU A 104 -15.71 1.49 -4.95
CA LEU A 104 -17.13 1.70 -4.63
C LEU A 104 -17.86 0.43 -4.14
N PRO A 105 -18.62 0.47 -3.03
CA PRO A 105 -19.36 -0.69 -2.51
C PRO A 105 -20.67 -0.95 -3.27
N GLN A 106 -21.01 -2.23 -3.48
CA GLN A 106 -22.36 -2.68 -3.84
C GLN A 106 -23.17 -2.91 -2.58
N SER A 107 -24.22 -2.14 -2.35
CA SER A 107 -25.11 -2.33 -1.20
C SER A 107 -26.16 -3.46 -1.47
N LYS A 108 -26.67 -4.11 -0.41
CA LYS A 108 -27.46 -5.40 -0.35
C LYS A 108 -28.15 -5.88 -1.66
N SER A 109 -27.92 -7.13 -2.06
CA SER A 109 -28.46 -7.78 -3.28
C SER A 109 -29.96 -8.17 -3.24
N PHE A 110 -30.51 -8.41 -4.44
CA PHE A 110 -31.91 -8.59 -4.85
C PHE A 110 -32.33 -10.07 -4.96
N ARG A 111 -33.63 -10.42 -4.83
CA ARG A 111 -34.19 -11.75 -5.18
C ARG A 111 -35.21 -11.67 -6.34
N PHE A 112 -34.97 -12.41 -7.42
CA PHE A 112 -35.88 -12.53 -8.58
C PHE A 112 -36.36 -13.98 -8.73
N LEU A 113 -37.66 -14.19 -8.94
CA LEU A 113 -38.21 -15.47 -9.41
C LEU A 113 -38.83 -15.25 -10.79
N ILE A 114 -38.31 -15.93 -11.81
CA ILE A 114 -38.83 -15.82 -13.18
C ILE A 114 -39.40 -17.18 -13.58
N TYR A 115 -40.71 -17.21 -13.84
CA TYR A 115 -41.43 -18.44 -14.19
C TYR A 115 -41.56 -18.57 -15.70
N ASN A 116 -41.06 -19.67 -16.27
CA ASN A 116 -41.22 -20.00 -17.69
C ASN A 116 -42.17 -21.19 -17.81
N ALA A 117 -43.42 -20.94 -18.22
CA ALA A 117 -44.38 -22.00 -18.50
C ALA A 117 -44.01 -22.69 -19.82
N LYS A 118 -43.15 -23.70 -19.74
CA LYS A 118 -42.86 -24.60 -20.87
C LYS A 118 -43.36 -26.00 -20.55
N GLY A 119 -44.44 -26.39 -21.24
CA GLY A 119 -44.87 -27.78 -21.36
C GLY A 119 -46.06 -28.17 -20.50
N ALA A 120 -47.25 -27.70 -20.84
CA ALA A 120 -48.49 -28.45 -20.61
C ALA A 120 -49.10 -28.72 -21.97
N ALA A 121 -48.92 -29.93 -22.47
CA ALA A 121 -49.62 -30.43 -23.66
C ALA A 121 -50.91 -31.15 -23.23
N ASP A 122 -51.73 -30.50 -22.39
CA ASP A 122 -53.10 -30.91 -22.11
C ASP A 122 -53.88 -29.75 -21.45
N PRO A 123 -54.93 -29.19 -22.07
CA PRO A 123 -55.67 -28.06 -21.50
C PRO A 123 -56.60 -28.42 -20.32
N GLU A 124 -56.68 -29.69 -19.89
CA GLU A 124 -57.55 -30.10 -18.76
C GLU A 124 -56.80 -30.49 -17.46
N ILE A 125 -55.48 -30.38 -17.41
CA ILE A 125 -54.72 -30.65 -16.17
C ILE A 125 -53.97 -29.38 -15.75
N ILE A 126 -54.68 -28.52 -15.01
CA ILE A 126 -54.04 -27.57 -14.11
C ILE A 126 -53.72 -28.37 -12.85
N HIS A 127 -52.44 -28.66 -12.61
CA HIS A 127 -52.01 -29.02 -11.26
C HIS A 127 -52.19 -27.79 -10.39
N GLU A 128 -53.17 -27.86 -9.49
CA GLU A 128 -53.31 -26.96 -8.35
C GLU A 128 -51.99 -27.00 -7.58
N VAL A 129 -51.26 -25.88 -7.58
CA VAL A 129 -50.10 -25.71 -6.72
C VAL A 129 -50.65 -25.58 -5.30
N ASP A 130 -50.34 -26.55 -4.45
CA ASP A 130 -50.76 -26.59 -3.05
C ASP A 130 -50.38 -25.28 -2.33
N GLU A 131 -51.38 -24.60 -1.77
CA GLU A 131 -51.27 -23.34 -1.01
C GLU A 131 -50.35 -23.45 0.23
N HIS A 132 -49.85 -24.66 0.55
CA HIS A 132 -48.89 -24.90 1.65
C HIS A 132 -47.42 -24.89 1.20
N SER A 133 -47.13 -24.69 -0.09
CA SER A 133 -45.76 -24.47 -0.56
C SER A 133 -45.34 -23.01 -0.36
N VAL A 134 -44.63 -22.77 0.75
CA VAL A 134 -44.13 -21.47 1.21
C VAL A 134 -43.29 -20.77 0.11
N VAL A 135 -43.85 -19.71 -0.49
CA VAL A 135 -43.10 -18.68 -1.24
C VAL A 135 -43.23 -17.37 -0.46
N ASN A 136 -42.51 -17.26 0.66
CA ASN A 136 -42.52 -16.07 1.51
C ASN A 136 -41.27 -15.19 1.35
N ASP A 137 -40.52 -15.30 0.24
CA ASP A 137 -39.20 -14.65 0.18
C ASP A 137 -38.69 -14.33 -1.24
N VAL A 138 -39.52 -13.68 -2.07
CA VAL A 138 -39.12 -13.19 -3.41
C VAL A 138 -39.60 -11.76 -3.64
N ASP A 139 -38.72 -10.87 -4.12
CA ASP A 139 -39.01 -9.45 -4.33
C ASP A 139 -39.74 -9.14 -5.66
N PHE A 140 -39.63 -9.99 -6.69
CA PHE A 140 -40.32 -9.84 -7.98
C PHE A 140 -40.62 -11.20 -8.65
N VAL A 141 -41.82 -11.32 -9.27
CA VAL A 141 -42.20 -12.45 -10.15
C VAL A 141 -42.38 -11.96 -11.58
N ILE A 142 -41.60 -12.50 -12.53
CA ILE A 142 -41.76 -12.21 -13.97
C ILE A 142 -42.19 -13.50 -14.68
N VAL A 143 -43.33 -13.46 -15.36
CA VAL A 143 -43.83 -14.57 -16.18
C VAL A 143 -43.62 -14.24 -17.64
N THR A 144 -42.89 -15.08 -18.37
CA THR A 144 -42.67 -14.88 -19.82
C THR A 144 -43.30 -16.01 -20.63
N GLU A 145 -44.22 -15.66 -21.52
CA GLU A 145 -44.88 -16.62 -22.41
C GLU A 145 -44.08 -16.76 -23.71
N THR A 146 -43.61 -17.98 -24.02
CA THR A 146 -42.84 -18.24 -25.26
C THR A 146 -43.71 -18.98 -26.27
N ARG A 147 -44.20 -18.29 -27.31
CA ARG A 147 -44.84 -18.97 -28.47
C ARG A 147 -43.77 -19.55 -29.40
N LEU A 148 -43.75 -20.86 -29.55
CA LEU A 148 -42.96 -21.56 -30.56
C LEU A 148 -43.69 -21.55 -31.91
N SER A 149 -43.24 -20.74 -32.87
CA SER A 149 -43.56 -20.94 -34.28
C SER A 149 -42.48 -21.82 -34.92
N GLY A 150 -42.80 -23.09 -35.16
CA GLY A 150 -41.99 -23.96 -36.01
C GLY A 150 -42.44 -23.86 -37.47
N ALA A 151 -41.50 -23.78 -38.41
CA ALA A 151 -41.71 -24.30 -39.77
C ALA A 151 -40.38 -24.51 -40.51
N ARG A 152 -40.23 -25.71 -41.08
CA ARG A 152 -39.26 -26.08 -42.11
C ARG A 152 -39.63 -25.47 -43.45
N SER A 153 -38.59 -25.13 -44.22
CA SER A 153 -38.46 -25.02 -45.70
C SER A 153 -39.67 -25.41 -46.58
N LYS A 154 -40.09 -24.48 -47.46
CA LYS A 154 -40.15 -24.65 -48.93
C LYS A 154 -40.50 -23.33 -49.65
N HIS A 155 -39.96 -23.18 -50.86
CA HIS A 155 -40.16 -22.12 -51.87
C HIS A 155 -41.62 -21.64 -52.06
N LEU A 156 -41.85 -20.32 -52.21
CA LEU A 156 -42.42 -19.67 -53.41
C LEU A 156 -42.44 -18.13 -53.27
N ASP A 157 -42.65 -17.50 -54.42
CA ASP A 157 -42.39 -16.12 -54.86
C ASP A 157 -43.30 -14.99 -54.31
N GLN A 158 -42.84 -13.75 -54.56
CA GLN A 158 -43.61 -12.51 -54.84
C GLN A 158 -44.22 -11.60 -53.73
N THR A 159 -43.70 -10.35 -53.71
CA THR A 159 -44.35 -9.01 -53.63
C THR A 159 -45.56 -8.73 -52.72
N GLN A 160 -45.43 -7.77 -51.78
CA GLN A 160 -46.07 -6.42 -51.75
C GLN A 160 -46.16 -5.79 -50.33
N TYR A 161 -46.03 -4.46 -50.30
CA TYR A 161 -46.36 -3.51 -49.22
C TYR A 161 -47.80 -3.68 -48.70
N VAL A 162 -48.06 -3.42 -47.40
CA VAL A 162 -49.14 -2.55 -46.82
C VAL A 162 -48.91 -2.43 -45.30
N GLY A 163 -49.13 -1.24 -44.73
CA GLY A 163 -48.89 -0.91 -43.32
C GLY A 163 -50.11 -0.96 -42.37
N LEU A 164 -49.83 -0.55 -41.12
CA LEU A 164 -50.69 -0.08 -40.02
C LEU A 164 -51.81 -1.01 -39.50
N THR A 165 -51.81 -1.30 -38.18
CA THR A 165 -52.75 -0.65 -37.24
C THR A 165 -52.49 -0.98 -35.75
N TYR A 166 -52.55 0.06 -34.94
CA TYR A 166 -52.77 0.05 -33.49
C TYR A 166 -54.19 -0.49 -33.19
N ARG A 167 -54.35 -1.36 -32.19
CA ARG A 167 -55.65 -1.58 -31.52
C ARG A 167 -55.51 -1.58 -30.00
N ARG A 168 -56.17 -0.58 -29.42
CA ARG A 168 -56.52 -0.40 -28.01
C ARG A 168 -57.64 -1.38 -27.66
N PHE A 169 -57.53 -2.07 -26.52
CA PHE A 169 -58.69 -2.53 -25.76
C PHE A 169 -58.46 -2.19 -24.28
N GLN A 170 -59.48 -1.57 -23.68
CA GLN A 170 -59.54 -1.11 -22.30
C GLN A 170 -60.43 -2.06 -21.46
N PRO A 171 -60.51 -1.88 -20.12
CA PRO A 171 -60.48 -2.96 -19.14
C PRO A 171 -61.86 -3.46 -18.72
N THR A 172 -61.91 -4.54 -17.95
CA THR A 172 -63.09 -4.89 -17.15
C THR A 172 -62.68 -5.15 -15.70
N VAL A 173 -63.17 -4.27 -14.84
CA VAL A 173 -63.17 -4.35 -13.38
C VAL A 173 -64.30 -5.27 -12.94
N ARG A 174 -64.05 -6.14 -11.95
CA ARG A 174 -65.06 -6.63 -10.99
C ARG A 174 -64.41 -6.81 -9.62
N GLU A 175 -64.96 -6.09 -8.64
CA GLU A 175 -64.73 -6.21 -7.19
C GLU A 175 -65.42 -7.47 -6.61
N ILE A 176 -64.99 -7.92 -5.43
CA ILE A 176 -65.80 -8.04 -4.18
C ILE A 176 -64.91 -8.54 -3.00
N ILE A 177 -64.74 -7.68 -1.97
CA ILE A 177 -64.92 -7.84 -0.49
C ILE A 177 -64.39 -9.15 0.18
N GLY A 178 -63.70 -9.22 1.34
CA GLY A 178 -63.37 -8.32 2.46
C GLY A 178 -63.00 -9.14 3.73
N PHE A 179 -62.60 -8.46 4.83
CA PHE A 179 -62.31 -8.93 6.22
C PHE A 179 -60.97 -9.68 6.45
N GLY A 180 -60.20 -9.49 7.54
CA GLY A 180 -60.40 -8.76 8.80
C GLY A 180 -59.12 -8.78 9.67
N LYS A 181 -59.09 -7.93 10.70
CA LYS A 181 -58.00 -7.69 11.66
C LYS A 181 -57.84 -8.82 12.71
N ASP A 182 -56.67 -8.80 13.37
CA ASP A 182 -56.35 -9.14 14.78
C ASP A 182 -55.38 -10.30 15.06
N LEU A 183 -54.19 -9.89 15.55
CA LEU A 183 -53.62 -10.23 16.87
C LEU A 183 -53.30 -11.71 17.21
N LEU A 184 -52.00 -12.06 17.29
CA LEU A 184 -51.32 -12.29 18.59
C LEU A 184 -49.81 -12.58 18.41
N LEU A 185 -49.01 -11.84 19.17
CA LEU A 185 -47.64 -12.18 19.55
C LEU A 185 -47.56 -13.56 20.22
N ARG A 186 -46.53 -14.35 19.87
CA ARG A 186 -45.75 -15.10 20.85
C ARG A 186 -44.26 -15.04 20.52
N ILE A 187 -43.60 -14.13 21.23
CA ILE A 187 -42.19 -14.16 21.56
C ILE A 187 -41.94 -15.42 22.39
N ILE A 188 -41.03 -16.27 21.93
CA ILE A 188 -40.11 -16.97 22.83
C ILE A 188 -38.75 -16.36 22.53
N ALA A 189 -38.35 -15.45 23.41
CA ALA A 189 -36.97 -15.03 23.54
C ALA A 189 -36.23 -16.16 24.27
N GLN A 190 -35.16 -16.66 23.67
CA GLN A 190 -34.02 -17.14 24.42
C GLN A 190 -32.73 -16.78 23.66
N ASP A 191 -32.03 -15.86 24.31
CA ASP A 191 -30.63 -15.46 24.22
C ASP A 191 -29.99 -14.99 22.91
N SER A 192 -29.58 -13.73 23.02
CA SER A 192 -28.66 -12.95 22.21
C SER A 192 -27.20 -13.40 22.39
N SER A 193 -26.49 -13.65 21.29
CA SER A 193 -25.16 -13.07 20.99
C SER A 193 -24.45 -13.86 19.87
N ILE A 194 -24.84 -13.69 18.61
CA ILE A 194 -23.93 -13.82 17.45
C ILE A 194 -24.47 -12.88 16.37
N CYS A 195 -23.70 -11.86 15.98
CA CYS A 195 -23.88 -11.20 14.70
C CYS A 195 -23.38 -12.16 13.62
N THR A 196 -24.27 -12.91 12.98
CA THR A 196 -23.91 -13.78 11.84
C THR A 196 -23.78 -12.92 10.58
N PRO A 197 -22.65 -13.00 9.84
CA PRO A 197 -22.58 -12.39 8.52
C PRO A 197 -23.55 -13.11 7.57
N VAL A 198 -24.26 -12.34 6.75
CA VAL A 198 -25.15 -12.86 5.70
C VAL A 198 -24.28 -13.31 4.52
N TYR A 199 -24.17 -14.62 4.32
CA TYR A 199 -23.53 -15.22 3.14
C TYR A 199 -24.54 -15.26 1.98
N ILE A 200 -24.15 -14.72 0.82
CA ILE A 200 -24.93 -14.81 -0.42
C ILE A 200 -24.27 -15.88 -1.30
N GLU A 201 -24.86 -17.07 -1.39
CA GLU A 201 -24.51 -18.04 -2.44
C GLU A 201 -25.22 -17.67 -3.75
N LEU A 202 -24.45 -17.42 -4.80
CA LEU A 202 -24.96 -17.25 -6.15
C LEU A 202 -25.36 -18.62 -6.72
N LEU A 203 -26.62 -19.05 -6.51
CA LEU A 203 -27.13 -20.29 -7.08
C LEU A 203 -27.58 -20.14 -8.54
N ASP A 204 -27.17 -21.14 -9.32
CA ASP A 204 -27.09 -21.17 -10.78
C ASP A 204 -28.40 -21.67 -11.43
N SER A 205 -29.38 -20.79 -11.68
CA SER A 205 -30.67 -21.20 -12.28
C SER A 205 -31.22 -20.32 -13.41
N CYS A 206 -30.53 -19.26 -13.84
CA CYS A 206 -30.98 -18.42 -14.95
C CYS A 206 -29.77 -17.90 -15.74
N GLY A 207 -29.64 -18.29 -17.02
CA GLY A 207 -28.50 -17.98 -17.92
C GLY A 207 -28.23 -16.49 -18.24
N ILE A 208 -28.71 -15.55 -17.41
CA ILE A 208 -28.39 -14.12 -17.42
C ILE A 208 -27.37 -13.76 -16.31
N SER A 209 -27.16 -14.62 -15.29
CA SER A 209 -26.15 -14.39 -14.23
C SER A 209 -24.72 -14.74 -14.66
N LEU A 210 -24.54 -15.74 -15.54
CA LEU A 210 -23.23 -16.20 -16.01
C LEU A 210 -22.32 -15.06 -16.54
N PRO A 211 -22.80 -14.09 -17.35
CA PRO A 211 -21.92 -13.04 -17.89
C PRO A 211 -21.37 -12.07 -16.85
N VAL A 212 -22.15 -11.72 -15.81
CA VAL A 212 -21.71 -10.77 -14.77
C VAL A 212 -20.80 -11.48 -13.77
N THR A 213 -21.17 -12.67 -13.32
CA THR A 213 -20.35 -13.45 -12.38
C THR A 213 -19.03 -13.87 -13.03
N SER A 214 -19.04 -14.30 -14.30
CA SER A 214 -17.79 -14.60 -15.04
C SER A 214 -16.93 -13.35 -15.28
N ARG A 215 -17.53 -12.17 -15.47
CA ARG A 215 -16.77 -10.90 -15.56
C ARG A 215 -16.21 -10.46 -14.22
N MET A 216 -16.95 -10.60 -13.13
CA MET A 216 -16.45 -10.30 -11.79
C MET A 216 -15.31 -11.24 -11.37
N GLN A 217 -15.34 -12.49 -11.85
CA GLN A 217 -14.26 -13.46 -11.71
C GLN A 217 -13.06 -13.18 -12.62
N GLN A 218 -13.10 -12.15 -13.48
CA GLN A 218 -11.92 -11.75 -14.24
C GLN A 218 -10.80 -11.35 -13.27
N PRO A 219 -9.56 -11.81 -13.51
CA PRO A 219 -8.45 -11.59 -12.61
C PRO A 219 -8.23 -10.14 -12.18
N ASP A 220 -8.27 -9.20 -13.13
CA ASP A 220 -7.99 -7.79 -12.86
C ASP A 220 -9.09 -7.13 -12.01
N ILE A 221 -10.35 -7.51 -12.23
CA ILE A 221 -11.51 -7.03 -11.46
C ILE A 221 -11.45 -7.61 -10.04
N MET A 222 -11.24 -8.92 -9.92
CA MET A 222 -11.14 -9.58 -8.62
C MET A 222 -9.97 -9.06 -7.79
N SER A 223 -8.81 -8.84 -8.42
CA SER A 223 -7.63 -8.29 -7.75
C SER A 223 -7.96 -6.95 -7.11
N SER A 224 -8.52 -6.02 -7.89
CA SER A 224 -8.70 -4.68 -7.38
C SER A 224 -9.95 -4.55 -6.48
N LEU A 225 -10.98 -5.39 -6.62
CA LEU A 225 -12.01 -5.54 -5.57
C LEU A 225 -11.41 -6.04 -4.26
N CYS A 226 -10.53 -7.03 -4.32
CA CYS A 226 -9.88 -7.59 -3.14
C CYS A 226 -8.91 -6.60 -2.50
N GLU A 227 -8.09 -5.88 -3.27
CA GLU A 227 -7.17 -4.83 -2.79
C GLU A 227 -7.88 -3.73 -2.01
N HIS A 228 -9.11 -3.39 -2.40
CA HIS A 228 -9.98 -2.42 -1.71
C HIS A 228 -10.90 -3.07 -0.67
N GLY A 229 -10.70 -4.35 -0.33
CA GLY A 229 -11.49 -5.03 0.70
C GLY A 229 -12.96 -5.24 0.38
N LEU A 230 -13.37 -5.04 -0.87
CA LEU A 230 -14.76 -5.11 -1.30
C LEU A 230 -15.23 -6.53 -1.59
N ALA A 231 -14.31 -7.48 -1.78
CA ALA A 231 -14.61 -8.89 -2.06
C ALA A 231 -13.81 -9.83 -1.16
N THR A 232 -14.40 -10.98 -0.82
CA THR A 232 -13.69 -12.13 -0.24
C THR A 232 -13.03 -12.97 -1.33
N TYR A 233 -12.04 -13.78 -0.95
CA TYR A 233 -11.27 -14.60 -1.88
C TYR A 233 -12.10 -15.73 -2.50
N PHE A 234 -12.93 -16.43 -1.71
CA PHE A 234 -13.66 -17.59 -2.21
C PHE A 234 -14.81 -18.06 -1.32
N PRO A 235 -16.05 -18.24 -1.85
CA PRO A 235 -16.52 -17.61 -3.08
C PRO A 235 -16.48 -16.08 -2.94
N PRO A 236 -16.38 -15.32 -4.04
CA PRO A 236 -16.33 -13.86 -3.97
C PRO A 236 -17.67 -13.31 -3.48
N GLY A 237 -17.72 -13.01 -2.19
CA GLY A 237 -18.81 -12.30 -1.54
C GLY A 237 -18.46 -10.83 -1.43
N PHE A 238 -19.38 -9.96 -1.85
CA PHE A 238 -19.26 -8.54 -1.59
C PHE A 238 -19.32 -8.28 -0.10
N ASN A 239 -18.45 -7.40 0.38
CA ASN A 239 -18.51 -6.98 1.76
C ASN A 239 -18.61 -5.47 1.86
N ILE A 240 -19.65 -5.07 2.57
CA ILE A 240 -20.10 -3.69 2.74
C ILE A 240 -19.83 -3.25 4.18
N ASP A 241 -19.20 -4.09 4.99
CA ASP A 241 -18.78 -3.67 6.31
C ASP A 241 -17.63 -2.67 6.16
N THR A 242 -18.01 -1.41 6.22
CA THR A 242 -17.12 -0.27 6.08
C THR A 242 -16.77 0.32 7.43
N GLU A 243 -17.33 -0.18 8.52
CA GLU A 243 -17.01 0.34 9.84
C GLU A 243 -15.55 0.03 10.17
N ASP A 244 -14.87 1.05 10.68
CA ASP A 244 -13.49 0.91 11.09
C ASP A 244 -13.48 0.17 12.43
N PRO A 245 -12.76 -0.96 12.54
CA PRO A 245 -12.83 -1.80 13.73
C PRO A 245 -12.24 -1.10 14.95
N VAL A 246 -12.88 -1.24 16.10
CA VAL A 246 -12.35 -0.71 17.37
C VAL A 246 -11.24 -1.66 17.89
N PRO A 247 -10.08 -1.15 18.35
CA PRO A 247 -9.02 -1.99 18.88
C PRO A 247 -9.45 -2.78 20.11
N ALA A 248 -9.26 -4.11 20.08
CA ALA A 248 -9.36 -4.97 21.24
C ALA A 248 -8.02 -4.99 21.99
N ASN A 249 -8.01 -4.59 23.26
CA ASN A 249 -6.79 -4.60 24.09
C ASN A 249 -6.55 -6.01 24.66
N ILE A 250 -5.36 -6.55 24.46
CA ILE A 250 -4.96 -7.89 24.90
C ILE A 250 -3.66 -7.80 25.71
N SER A 251 -3.69 -8.29 26.95
CA SER A 251 -2.51 -8.38 27.82
C SER A 251 -1.77 -9.71 27.59
N LEU A 252 -0.48 -9.64 27.24
CA LEU A 252 0.37 -10.81 27.03
C LEU A 252 1.15 -11.17 28.31
N GLU A 253 0.45 -11.75 29.28
CA GLU A 253 1.03 -12.04 30.61
C GLU A 253 1.87 -13.32 30.64
N GLN A 254 1.40 -14.35 29.93
CA GLN A 254 2.08 -15.65 29.80
C GLN A 254 3.31 -15.57 28.88
N ALA A 255 4.19 -16.57 28.99
CA ALA A 255 5.39 -16.67 28.16
C ALA A 255 5.07 -16.97 26.69
N GLU A 256 3.95 -17.63 26.41
CA GLU A 256 3.51 -17.97 25.05
C GLU A 256 2.04 -17.59 24.87
N HIS A 257 1.72 -16.98 23.72
CA HIS A 257 0.35 -16.67 23.33
C HIS A 257 0.14 -17.02 21.87
N ASN A 258 -1.00 -17.63 21.57
CA ASN A 258 -1.38 -18.04 20.23
C ASN A 258 -2.70 -17.37 19.85
N PHE A 259 -2.71 -16.70 18.72
CA PHE A 259 -3.88 -16.03 18.15
C PHE A 259 -4.14 -16.57 16.75
N ALA A 260 -5.41 -16.69 16.39
CA ALA A 260 -5.85 -17.08 15.07
C ALA A 260 -6.75 -15.98 14.52
N ILE A 261 -6.48 -15.52 13.31
CA ILE A 261 -7.26 -14.46 12.66
C ILE A 261 -7.66 -14.92 11.26
N GLU A 262 -8.97 -14.99 11.03
CA GLU A 262 -9.49 -15.30 9.71
C GLU A 262 -9.34 -14.09 8.79
N SER A 263 -9.00 -14.34 7.53
CA SER A 263 -8.85 -13.31 6.51
C SER A 263 -10.11 -12.46 6.24
N ASN A 264 -11.28 -12.97 6.60
CA ASN A 264 -12.54 -12.24 6.44
C ASN A 264 -12.83 -11.25 7.57
N ASP A 265 -12.12 -11.36 8.69
CA ASP A 265 -12.36 -10.54 9.88
C ASP A 265 -11.60 -9.22 9.81
N ARG A 266 -12.31 -8.11 9.58
CA ARG A 266 -11.69 -6.78 9.71
C ARG A 266 -11.60 -6.45 11.20
N ALA A 267 -10.42 -6.61 11.78
CA ALA A 267 -10.20 -6.48 13.22
C ALA A 267 -8.89 -5.77 13.54
N ILE A 268 -8.84 -5.12 14.71
CA ILE A 268 -7.61 -4.55 15.28
C ILE A 268 -7.42 -5.07 16.69
N TYR A 269 -6.18 -5.47 16.99
CA TYR A 269 -5.76 -5.90 18.32
C TYR A 269 -4.59 -5.06 18.80
N ASN A 270 -4.70 -4.52 20.01
CA ASN A 270 -3.62 -3.82 20.69
C ASN A 270 -3.04 -4.76 21.77
N PHE A 271 -1.84 -5.28 21.53
CA PHE A 271 -1.16 -6.17 22.46
C PHE A 271 -0.20 -5.41 23.35
N MET A 272 -0.28 -5.66 24.66
CA MET A 272 0.56 -5.05 25.67
C MET A 272 1.29 -6.12 26.47
N ALA A 273 2.59 -5.96 26.70
CA ALA A 273 3.36 -6.84 27.57
C ALA A 273 4.40 -6.05 28.38
N TYR A 274 4.37 -6.18 29.69
CA TYR A 274 5.31 -5.49 30.59
C TYR A 274 6.52 -6.38 30.89
N GLY A 275 7.65 -5.83 31.34
CA GLY A 275 8.74 -6.64 31.90
C GLY A 275 9.40 -7.60 30.90
N VAL A 276 9.39 -7.28 29.61
CA VAL A 276 9.84 -8.18 28.55
C VAL A 276 11.31 -7.90 28.23
N VAL A 277 12.11 -8.95 28.14
CA VAL A 277 13.53 -8.90 27.73
C VAL A 277 13.81 -9.69 26.46
N GLN A 278 12.93 -10.58 26.02
CA GLN A 278 13.06 -11.22 24.71
C GLN A 278 11.71 -11.27 24.03
N VAL A 279 11.70 -11.09 22.71
CA VAL A 279 10.51 -11.41 21.95
C VAL A 279 10.80 -12.14 20.66
N HIS A 280 10.06 -13.21 20.48
CA HIS A 280 9.93 -13.98 19.27
C HIS A 280 8.49 -13.88 18.76
N ILE A 281 8.33 -13.66 17.45
CA ILE A 281 7.02 -13.62 16.79
C ILE A 281 7.06 -14.57 15.62
N ARG A 282 6.12 -15.51 15.57
CA ARG A 282 5.88 -16.37 14.42
C ARG A 282 4.49 -16.08 13.86
N ILE A 283 4.43 -15.80 12.57
CA ILE A 283 3.18 -15.64 11.83
C ILE A 283 3.13 -16.77 10.82
N GLN A 284 2.19 -17.69 11.00
CA GLN A 284 1.93 -18.76 10.06
C GLN A 284 0.67 -18.44 9.26
N THR A 285 0.72 -18.64 7.96
CA THR A 285 -0.42 -18.55 7.06
C THR A 285 -0.87 -19.96 6.71
N GLY A 286 -2.17 -20.18 6.79
CA GLY A 286 -2.83 -21.43 6.48
C GLY A 286 -4.20 -21.19 5.87
N ILE A 287 -4.98 -22.25 5.75
CA ILE A 287 -6.38 -22.18 5.29
C ILE A 287 -7.22 -22.78 6.41
N ASN A 288 -8.25 -22.06 6.86
CA ASN A 288 -9.26 -22.64 7.72
C ASN A 288 -10.05 -23.66 6.87
N LEU A 289 -9.92 -24.96 7.20
CA LEU A 289 -10.57 -26.03 6.43
C LEU A 289 -12.10 -25.97 6.47
N SER A 290 -12.68 -25.34 7.50
CA SER A 290 -14.13 -25.22 7.64
C SER A 290 -14.71 -24.11 6.76
N SER A 291 -14.03 -22.97 6.66
CA SER A 291 -14.50 -21.81 5.88
C SER A 291 -13.83 -21.69 4.50
N GLY A 292 -12.73 -22.41 4.26
CA GLY A 292 -11.93 -22.32 3.05
C GLY A 292 -11.13 -21.01 2.94
N THR A 293 -11.11 -20.18 3.98
CA THR A 293 -10.50 -18.85 3.93
C THR A 293 -9.08 -18.87 4.49
N PRO A 294 -8.18 -18.00 3.99
CA PRO A 294 -6.87 -17.83 4.61
C PRO A 294 -6.99 -17.54 6.12
N LEU A 295 -6.07 -18.10 6.89
CA LEU A 295 -6.00 -18.05 8.34
C LEU A 295 -4.58 -17.66 8.76
N TYR A 296 -4.47 -16.70 9.67
CA TYR A 296 -3.20 -16.28 10.23
C TYR A 296 -3.08 -16.75 11.67
N HIS A 297 -2.11 -17.62 11.95
CA HIS A 297 -1.74 -18.01 13.29
C HIS A 297 -0.56 -17.15 13.76
N LEU A 298 -0.79 -16.30 14.75
CA LEU A 298 0.25 -15.49 15.38
C LEU A 298 0.62 -16.10 16.71
N GLN A 299 1.88 -16.50 16.85
CA GLN A 299 2.47 -16.98 18.07
C GLN A 299 3.47 -15.95 18.60
N PHE A 300 3.26 -15.49 19.83
CA PHE A 300 4.18 -14.63 20.55
C PHE A 300 4.87 -15.44 21.63
N THR A 301 6.19 -15.47 21.63
CA THR A 301 6.99 -16.02 22.74
C THR A 301 7.79 -14.91 23.40
N LEU A 302 7.55 -14.71 24.69
CA LEU A 302 8.08 -13.62 25.48
C LEU A 302 9.03 -14.17 26.56
N GLY A 303 10.27 -13.69 26.57
CA GLY A 303 11.20 -13.91 27.67
C GLY A 303 11.16 -12.74 28.65
N ARG A 304 11.23 -13.05 29.95
CA ARG A 304 11.26 -12.12 31.08
C ARG A 304 12.53 -12.36 31.89
N VAL A 305 12.96 -11.42 32.73
CA VAL A 305 14.24 -11.52 33.48
C VAL A 305 14.40 -12.86 34.24
N ASN A 306 13.31 -13.39 34.79
CA ASN A 306 13.32 -14.63 35.56
C ASN A 306 12.90 -15.89 34.76
N ALA A 307 12.53 -15.74 33.49
CA ALA A 307 12.01 -16.80 32.64
C ALA A 307 12.25 -16.43 31.18
N LEU A 308 13.44 -16.74 30.67
CA LEU A 308 13.81 -16.53 29.27
C LEU A 308 13.03 -17.47 28.35
N ALA A 309 12.86 -17.08 27.09
CA ALA A 309 12.14 -17.89 26.12
C ALA A 309 12.98 -19.11 25.67
N GLU A 310 12.43 -20.32 25.82
CA GLU A 310 13.10 -21.58 25.44
C GLU A 310 12.88 -21.96 23.97
N VAL A 311 13.06 -21.01 23.05
CA VAL A 311 12.88 -21.24 21.60
C VAL A 311 14.21 -21.18 20.89
N ALA A 312 14.44 -22.15 19.99
CA ALA A 312 15.63 -22.15 19.14
C ALA A 312 15.72 -20.86 18.32
N ASN A 313 16.90 -20.25 18.28
CA ASN A 313 17.17 -18.99 17.58
C ASN A 313 16.49 -17.74 18.19
N VAL A 314 16.00 -17.78 19.44
CA VAL A 314 15.56 -16.53 20.10
C VAL A 314 16.74 -15.55 20.23
N ALA A 315 16.45 -14.25 20.07
CA ALA A 315 17.44 -13.20 20.26
C ALA A 315 17.96 -13.17 21.71
N ILE A 316 19.15 -12.60 21.89
CA ILE A 316 19.73 -12.36 23.21
C ILE A 316 18.79 -11.43 24.01
N PRO A 317 18.61 -11.64 25.32
CA PRO A 317 17.81 -10.74 26.14
C PRO A 317 18.27 -9.28 26.07
N PHE A 318 17.31 -8.36 26.06
CA PHE A 318 17.51 -6.93 26.22
C PHE A 318 18.21 -6.65 27.55
N GLN A 319 19.01 -5.59 27.59
CA GLN A 319 19.71 -5.20 28.82
C GLN A 319 18.73 -4.72 29.90
N HIS A 320 17.61 -4.14 29.47
CA HIS A 320 16.58 -3.60 30.34
C HIS A 320 15.21 -4.15 29.94
N GLU A 321 14.37 -4.37 30.95
CA GLU A 321 12.97 -4.70 30.73
C GLU A 321 12.29 -3.60 29.92
N THR A 322 11.52 -4.01 28.91
CA THR A 322 10.77 -3.11 28.04
C THR A 322 9.28 -3.38 28.17
N GLU A 323 8.48 -2.31 28.15
CA GLU A 323 7.04 -2.41 27.93
C GLU A 323 6.77 -2.48 26.43
N LEU A 324 6.42 -3.66 25.98
CA LEU A 324 6.14 -3.92 24.59
C LEU A 324 4.71 -3.51 24.24
N THR A 325 4.58 -2.52 23.35
CA THR A 325 3.30 -2.12 22.73
C THR A 325 3.26 -2.59 21.27
N ARG A 326 2.16 -3.23 20.86
CA ARG A 326 1.99 -3.70 19.48
C ARG A 326 0.58 -3.52 18.98
N LEU A 327 0.48 -3.24 17.68
CA LEU A 327 -0.80 -3.19 17.01
C LEU A 327 -0.83 -4.20 15.86
N LEU A 328 -1.90 -4.98 15.81
CA LEU A 328 -2.19 -5.90 14.71
C LEU A 328 -3.46 -5.45 14.02
N TYR A 329 -3.37 -5.15 12.74
CA TYR A 329 -4.48 -4.72 11.92
C TYR A 329 -4.71 -5.75 10.81
N ASN A 330 -5.81 -6.50 10.89
CA ASN A 330 -6.26 -7.27 9.73
C ASN A 330 -6.99 -6.34 8.76
N ALA A 331 -6.25 -5.82 7.77
CA ALA A 331 -6.70 -4.71 6.92
C ALA A 331 -7.82 -5.15 5.98
N ARG A 332 -7.72 -6.39 5.51
CA ARG A 332 -8.61 -6.97 4.52
C ARG A 332 -8.69 -6.08 3.27
N GLY A 333 -7.54 -5.70 2.73
CA GLY A 333 -7.40 -4.76 1.63
C GLY A 333 -6.91 -3.39 2.08
N ALA A 334 -5.59 -3.17 1.97
CA ALA A 334 -4.95 -1.94 2.41
C ALA A 334 -5.03 -0.79 1.39
N ALA A 335 -5.69 -0.98 0.23
CA ALA A 335 -5.85 0.07 -0.77
C ALA A 335 -6.86 1.14 -0.37
N LEU A 336 -7.78 0.82 0.56
CA LEU A 336 -8.80 1.75 1.02
C LEU A 336 -8.20 3.02 1.64
N HIS A 337 -8.74 4.18 1.25
CA HIS A 337 -8.36 5.45 1.86
C HIS A 337 -8.73 5.49 3.35
N SER A 338 -9.90 4.94 3.72
CA SER A 338 -10.34 4.84 5.13
C SER A 338 -9.35 4.04 5.97
N PHE A 339 -8.81 2.93 5.44
CA PHE A 339 -7.77 2.16 6.11
C PHE A 339 -6.56 3.01 6.47
N ARG A 340 -6.05 3.85 5.54
CA ARG A 340 -4.86 4.69 5.79
C ARG A 340 -5.10 5.75 6.85
N VAL A 341 -6.25 6.43 6.77
CA VAL A 341 -6.64 7.45 7.76
C VAL A 341 -6.82 6.82 9.13
N HIS A 342 -7.49 5.67 9.20
CA HIS A 342 -7.70 4.96 10.44
C HIS A 342 -6.38 4.42 11.03
N LEU A 343 -5.52 3.82 10.20
CA LEU A 343 -4.21 3.35 10.62
C LEU A 343 -3.36 4.48 11.20
N LEU A 344 -3.35 5.66 10.55
CA LEU A 344 -2.67 6.84 11.08
C LEU A 344 -3.20 7.22 12.47
N SER A 345 -4.52 7.31 12.63
CA SER A 345 -5.13 7.60 13.93
C SER A 345 -4.74 6.57 15.00
N MET A 346 -4.65 5.29 14.62
CA MET A 346 -4.24 4.22 15.54
C MET A 346 -2.75 4.33 15.92
N VAL A 347 -1.87 4.63 14.95
CA VAL A 347 -0.45 4.84 15.21
C VAL A 347 -0.25 6.07 16.11
N GLU A 348 -0.95 7.17 15.85
CA GLU A 348 -0.91 8.37 16.67
C GLU A 348 -1.36 8.12 18.11
N GLN A 349 -2.48 7.40 18.28
CA GLN A 349 -3.07 7.12 19.58
C GLN A 349 -2.28 6.12 20.42
N TYR A 350 -1.81 5.02 19.81
CA TYR A 350 -1.20 3.90 20.55
C TYR A 350 0.32 3.88 20.50
N GLN A 351 0.96 4.62 19.58
CA GLN A 351 2.41 4.65 19.39
C GLN A 351 3.07 3.25 19.44
N PRO A 352 2.58 2.25 18.67
CA PRO A 352 3.01 0.87 18.86
C PRO A 352 4.48 0.68 18.46
N MET A 353 5.28 -0.05 19.25
CA MET A 353 6.66 -0.36 18.86
C MET A 353 6.72 -1.19 17.59
N ILE A 354 5.80 -2.16 17.47
CA ILE A 354 5.63 -3.01 16.28
C ILE A 354 4.21 -2.89 15.76
N LEU A 355 4.08 -2.70 14.46
CA LEU A 355 2.80 -2.75 13.75
C LEU A 355 2.81 -3.93 12.78
N ILE A 356 1.85 -4.84 12.92
CA ILE A 356 1.63 -5.96 12.01
C ILE A 356 0.33 -5.68 11.24
N VAL A 357 0.36 -5.78 9.92
CA VAL A 357 -0.83 -5.65 9.06
C VAL A 357 -0.97 -6.94 8.26
N THR A 358 -2.08 -7.63 8.41
CA THR A 358 -2.43 -8.85 7.65
C THR A 358 -3.53 -8.55 6.64
N GLU A 359 -3.74 -9.48 5.69
CA GLU A 359 -4.62 -9.29 4.53
C GLU A 359 -4.41 -7.95 3.83
N THR A 360 -3.15 -7.59 3.60
CA THR A 360 -2.83 -6.30 2.97
C THR A 360 -3.28 -6.28 1.51
N ARG A 361 -3.22 -7.43 0.84
CA ARG A 361 -3.55 -7.64 -0.59
C ARG A 361 -2.80 -6.71 -1.54
N LEU A 362 -1.75 -6.08 -1.03
CA LEU A 362 -0.92 -5.12 -1.74
C LEU A 362 0.54 -5.48 -1.52
N GLY A 363 1.33 -5.29 -2.57
CA GLY A 363 2.76 -5.61 -2.56
C GLY A 363 3.63 -4.57 -1.83
N VAL A 364 4.93 -4.82 -1.90
CA VAL A 364 5.99 -4.01 -1.22
C VAL A 364 5.97 -2.52 -1.55
N GLY A 365 5.54 -2.12 -2.75
CA GLY A 365 5.49 -0.70 -3.15
C GLY A 365 4.52 0.13 -2.30
N GLU A 366 3.33 -0.40 -2.04
CA GLU A 366 2.36 0.25 -1.15
C GLU A 366 2.77 0.14 0.31
N ALA A 367 3.38 -0.98 0.70
CA ALA A 367 3.94 -1.14 2.04
C ALA A 367 4.96 -0.03 2.37
N HIS A 368 5.86 0.32 1.42
CA HIS A 368 6.80 1.43 1.59
C HIS A 368 6.11 2.80 1.70
N ARG A 369 5.05 3.03 0.92
CA ARG A 369 4.26 4.27 1.01
C ARG A 369 3.61 4.40 2.38
N VAL A 370 2.99 3.33 2.86
CA VAL A 370 2.39 3.27 4.20
C VAL A 370 3.46 3.44 5.28
N ARG A 371 4.62 2.77 5.16
CA ARG A 371 5.76 2.93 6.09
C ARG A 371 6.15 4.41 6.24
N THR A 372 6.36 5.10 5.12
CA THR A 372 6.70 6.54 5.12
C THR A 372 5.58 7.35 5.76
N LEU A 373 4.32 7.03 5.44
CA LEU A 373 3.14 7.73 5.97
C LEU A 373 3.06 7.67 7.50
N ILE A 374 3.30 6.49 8.09
CA ILE A 374 3.22 6.29 9.54
C ILE A 374 4.52 6.61 10.29
N GLY A 375 5.60 6.97 9.58
CA GLY A 375 6.89 7.36 10.19
C GLY A 375 7.76 6.19 10.70
N TYR A 376 7.53 4.96 10.23
CA TYR A 376 8.31 3.79 10.68
C TYR A 376 9.56 3.63 9.81
N THR A 377 10.63 3.10 10.38
CA THR A 377 11.93 3.01 9.69
C THR A 377 12.15 1.64 9.05
N GLN A 378 11.69 0.58 9.71
CA GLN A 378 11.87 -0.79 9.26
C GLN A 378 10.56 -1.38 8.70
N LEU A 379 10.69 -2.24 7.68
CA LEU A 379 9.58 -2.94 7.05
C LEU A 379 10.03 -4.33 6.61
N ILE A 380 9.27 -5.35 7.03
CA ILE A 380 9.25 -6.68 6.43
C ILE A 380 7.93 -6.83 5.68
N CYS A 381 8.02 -7.23 4.41
CA CYS A 381 6.85 -7.44 3.57
C CYS A 381 6.84 -8.88 3.03
N VAL A 382 5.71 -9.57 3.22
CA VAL A 382 5.34 -10.80 2.53
C VAL A 382 4.24 -10.42 1.54
N ASN A 383 4.49 -10.66 0.24
CA ASN A 383 3.51 -10.33 -0.79
C ASN A 383 2.27 -11.22 -0.69
N PRO A 384 1.09 -10.73 -1.09
CA PRO A 384 -0.09 -11.58 -1.23
C PRO A 384 0.13 -12.68 -2.28
N ILE A 385 -0.60 -13.78 -2.15
CA ILE A 385 -0.64 -14.88 -3.13
C ILE A 385 -2.01 -14.83 -3.80
N GLY A 386 -2.04 -14.55 -5.10
CA GLY A 386 -3.29 -14.29 -5.83
C GLY A 386 -3.97 -13.02 -5.28
N TYR A 387 -5.25 -13.15 -4.90
CA TYR A 387 -6.07 -12.03 -4.40
C TYR A 387 -6.18 -11.97 -2.88
N SER A 388 -5.44 -12.81 -2.17
CA SER A 388 -5.54 -12.97 -0.72
C SER A 388 -4.18 -12.86 -0.06
N GLY A 389 -4.21 -12.52 1.22
CA GLY A 389 -3.02 -12.60 2.04
C GLY A 389 -2.23 -11.30 2.07
N GLY A 390 -0.92 -11.47 2.24
CA GLY A 390 0.02 -10.38 2.42
C GLY A 390 0.18 -10.02 3.88
N ILE A 391 1.43 -9.74 4.28
CA ILE A 391 1.80 -9.35 5.64
C ILE A 391 2.76 -8.17 5.52
N TRP A 392 2.46 -7.08 6.21
CA TRP A 392 3.43 -6.01 6.45
C TRP A 392 3.74 -5.96 7.94
N LEU A 393 5.02 -5.95 8.28
CA LEU A 393 5.48 -5.88 9.65
C LEU A 393 6.45 -4.69 9.74
N PHE A 394 6.04 -3.67 10.47
CA PHE A 394 6.76 -2.42 10.63
C PHE A 394 7.37 -2.34 12.05
N SER A 395 8.56 -1.77 12.16
CA SER A 395 9.10 -1.35 13.47
C SER A 395 9.57 0.10 13.47
N ASN A 396 9.34 0.72 14.62
CA ASN A 396 9.96 1.97 15.00
C ASN A 396 11.33 1.67 15.66
N MET A 397 12.42 1.83 14.89
CA MET A 397 13.81 1.61 15.36
C MET A 397 14.25 2.62 16.44
N ASN A 398 13.42 3.56 16.85
CA ASN A 398 13.73 4.33 18.06
C ASN A 398 13.53 3.47 19.32
N ASN A 399 12.79 2.35 19.21
CA ASN A 399 12.43 1.50 20.34
C ASN A 399 12.98 0.08 20.16
N LEU A 400 12.65 -0.57 19.04
CA LEU A 400 13.05 -1.96 18.76
C LEU A 400 13.36 -2.14 17.28
N SER A 401 14.31 -3.01 16.97
CA SER A 401 14.58 -3.49 15.62
C SER A 401 14.00 -4.91 15.46
N ILE A 402 13.70 -5.30 14.23
CA ILE A 402 13.21 -6.63 13.87
C ILE A 402 14.31 -7.39 13.14
N ASP A 403 14.55 -8.63 13.52
CA ASP A 403 15.42 -9.55 12.79
C ASP A 403 14.62 -10.71 12.21
N GLU A 404 14.68 -10.88 10.89
CA GLU A 404 13.99 -11.95 10.21
C GLU A 404 14.81 -13.23 10.21
N ILE A 405 14.31 -14.25 10.90
CA ILE A 405 15.02 -15.53 11.06
C ILE A 405 14.65 -16.46 9.90
N ILE A 406 13.35 -16.66 9.68
CA ILE A 406 12.83 -17.60 8.71
C ILE A 406 11.70 -16.93 7.93
N ARG A 407 11.73 -17.11 6.62
CA ARG A 407 10.63 -16.80 5.71
C ARG A 407 10.47 -17.98 4.75
N THR A 408 9.29 -18.58 4.79
CA THR A 408 8.82 -19.58 3.83
C THR A 408 7.54 -19.07 3.19
N GLU A 409 6.88 -19.89 2.38
CA GLU A 409 5.56 -19.57 1.83
C GLU A 409 4.50 -19.45 2.94
N THR A 410 4.64 -20.24 4.00
CA THR A 410 3.67 -20.35 5.10
C THR A 410 4.10 -19.66 6.38
N ASP A 411 5.40 -19.50 6.63
CA ASP A 411 5.92 -19.05 7.91
C ASP A 411 6.76 -17.78 7.76
N LEU A 412 6.49 -16.80 8.63
CA LEU A 412 7.36 -15.67 8.91
C LEU A 412 7.74 -15.71 10.39
N ILE A 413 9.04 -15.85 10.68
CA ILE A 413 9.57 -15.88 12.03
C ILE A 413 10.54 -14.72 12.21
N VAL A 414 10.27 -13.90 13.21
CA VAL A 414 11.07 -12.72 13.53
C VAL A 414 11.41 -12.66 15.02
N ASN A 415 12.60 -12.15 15.32
CA ASN A 415 12.97 -11.70 16.66
C ASN A 415 12.85 -10.18 16.75
N LEU A 416 12.66 -9.68 17.96
CA LEU A 416 12.93 -8.27 18.25
C LEU A 416 14.30 -8.11 18.90
N LEU A 417 15.00 -7.06 18.50
CA LEU A 417 16.29 -6.64 19.01
C LEU A 417 16.12 -5.27 19.68
N ASN A 418 16.74 -5.05 20.83
CA ASN A 418 16.84 -3.72 21.42
C ASN A 418 18.07 -3.01 20.81
N ASP A 419 17.85 -1.81 20.27
CA ASP A 419 18.87 -1.01 19.60
C ASP A 419 19.89 -0.38 20.57
N ASP A 420 19.73 -0.55 21.89
CA ASP A 420 20.55 0.13 22.89
C ASP A 420 22.07 -0.03 22.70
N TYR A 421 22.61 -1.17 22.20
CA TYR A 421 24.07 -1.29 22.00
C TYR A 421 24.57 -2.25 20.90
N THR A 422 23.75 -2.76 20.00
CA THR A 422 24.23 -3.74 19.01
C THR A 422 24.41 -3.13 17.63
N LEU A 423 25.68 -2.82 17.28
CA LEU A 423 26.20 -3.30 15.99
C LEU A 423 25.70 -4.75 15.84
N PRO A 424 25.08 -5.15 14.71
CA PRO A 424 24.46 -6.46 14.56
C PRO A 424 25.55 -7.55 14.63
N PHE A 425 25.92 -7.94 15.85
CA PHE A 425 27.18 -8.65 16.08
C PHE A 425 27.05 -10.16 15.88
N ILE A 426 25.84 -10.69 15.65
CA ILE A 426 25.58 -12.12 15.45
C ILE A 426 24.40 -12.39 14.50
N ALA A 427 24.29 -11.66 13.39
CA ALA A 427 23.52 -12.20 12.26
C ALA A 427 24.48 -13.07 11.44
N ARG A 428 24.31 -14.40 11.47
CA ARG A 428 25.10 -15.29 10.61
C ARG A 428 24.85 -14.89 9.16
N LEU A 429 25.87 -14.86 8.32
CA LEU A 429 25.73 -14.49 6.90
C LEU A 429 24.64 -15.33 6.19
N ALA A 430 24.47 -16.58 6.61
CA ALA A 430 23.46 -17.51 6.11
C ALA A 430 21.99 -17.09 6.39
N SER A 431 21.72 -16.28 7.41
CA SER A 431 20.38 -15.77 7.69
C SER A 431 20.06 -14.49 6.92
N SER A 432 21.05 -13.84 6.29
CA SER A 432 20.81 -12.60 5.56
C SER A 432 19.98 -12.84 4.29
N ASN A 433 18.78 -12.25 4.27
CA ASN A 433 17.91 -12.21 3.10
C ASN A 433 18.57 -11.55 1.90
N GLU A 434 19.35 -10.50 2.11
CA GLU A 434 19.99 -9.77 1.03
C GLU A 434 21.00 -10.66 0.31
N LEU A 435 21.77 -11.45 1.06
CA LEU A 435 22.71 -12.43 0.50
C LEU A 435 22.01 -13.58 -0.24
N ARG A 436 20.84 -14.02 0.24
CA ARG A 436 20.01 -15.02 -0.46
C ARG A 436 19.46 -14.49 -1.78
N GLN A 437 19.04 -13.22 -1.81
CA GLN A 437 18.46 -12.58 -2.99
C GLN A 437 19.52 -12.11 -3.99
N ASN A 438 20.72 -11.78 -3.52
CA ASN A 438 21.78 -11.20 -4.34
C ASN A 438 23.09 -11.99 -4.19
N PRO A 439 23.36 -12.98 -5.08
CA PRO A 439 24.55 -13.81 -5.01
C PRO A 439 25.86 -13.01 -5.17
N SER A 440 25.83 -11.80 -5.72
CA SER A 440 27.02 -10.93 -5.81
C SER A 440 27.56 -10.55 -4.43
N LEU A 441 26.71 -10.48 -3.40
CA LEU A 441 27.13 -10.20 -2.03
C LEU A 441 27.96 -11.33 -1.44
N VAL A 442 27.67 -12.58 -1.82
CA VAL A 442 28.50 -13.74 -1.44
C VAL A 442 29.90 -13.57 -2.02
N THR A 443 30.00 -13.12 -3.29
CA THR A 443 31.28 -12.83 -3.93
C THR A 443 32.01 -11.68 -3.25
N ILE A 444 31.32 -10.60 -2.86
CA ILE A 444 31.93 -9.49 -2.11
C ILE A 444 32.48 -9.98 -0.76
N VAL A 445 31.74 -10.83 -0.04
CA VAL A 445 32.24 -11.40 1.22
C VAL A 445 33.46 -12.27 0.97
N LYS A 446 33.48 -13.08 -0.10
CA LYS A 446 34.68 -13.85 -0.50
C LYS A 446 35.86 -12.93 -0.81
N ILE A 447 35.65 -11.81 -1.50
CA ILE A 447 36.67 -10.80 -1.78
C ILE A 447 37.25 -10.26 -0.47
N ILE A 448 36.41 -9.88 0.50
CA ILE A 448 36.87 -9.36 1.79
C ILE A 448 37.67 -10.42 2.54
N LEU A 449 37.16 -11.65 2.63
CA LEU A 449 37.84 -12.76 3.30
C LEU A 449 39.19 -13.08 2.65
N LYS A 450 39.25 -13.11 1.32
CA LYS A 450 40.48 -13.37 0.57
C LYS A 450 41.47 -12.22 0.69
N PHE A 451 40.97 -10.98 0.71
CA PHE A 451 41.79 -9.80 0.93
C PHE A 451 42.45 -9.82 2.32
N VAL A 452 41.68 -10.18 3.37
CA VAL A 452 42.21 -10.33 4.72
C VAL A 452 43.28 -11.42 4.77
N GLU A 453 43.03 -12.56 4.13
CA GLU A 453 43.97 -13.68 4.07
C GLU A 453 45.30 -13.31 3.36
N ASP A 454 45.22 -12.68 2.20
CA ASP A 454 46.38 -12.52 1.32
C ASP A 454 47.14 -11.19 1.55
N TYR A 455 46.47 -10.15 2.05
CA TYR A 455 47.00 -8.78 2.05
C TYR A 455 47.03 -8.09 3.42
N THR A 456 46.55 -8.73 4.50
CA THR A 456 46.62 -8.15 5.85
C THR A 456 47.57 -8.94 6.75
N PRO A 457 48.18 -8.32 7.79
CA PRO A 457 49.06 -9.02 8.73
C PRO A 457 48.37 -10.15 9.50
N LEU A 458 47.04 -10.17 9.57
CA LEU A 458 46.29 -11.23 10.23
C LEU A 458 46.29 -12.54 9.43
N GLY A 459 46.54 -12.45 8.12
CA GLY A 459 46.65 -13.59 7.22
C GLY A 459 45.48 -14.57 7.34
N ARG A 460 45.82 -15.87 7.27
CA ARG A 460 44.87 -16.97 7.35
C ARG A 460 44.08 -16.99 8.67
N ASP A 461 44.72 -16.64 9.78
CA ASP A 461 44.08 -16.66 11.11
C ASP A 461 43.00 -15.58 11.22
N GLY A 462 43.25 -14.38 10.69
CA GLY A 462 42.24 -13.33 10.57
C GLY A 462 41.07 -13.75 9.69
N CYS A 463 41.36 -14.43 8.57
CA CYS A 463 40.32 -14.95 7.69
C CYS A 463 39.48 -16.04 8.38
N ILE A 464 40.09 -16.96 9.14
CA ILE A 464 39.38 -17.97 9.93
C ILE A 464 38.48 -17.31 10.98
N LEU A 465 38.99 -16.31 11.69
CA LEU A 465 38.21 -15.56 12.67
C LEU A 465 36.99 -14.89 12.03
N LEU A 466 37.16 -14.24 10.88
CA LEU A 466 36.04 -13.65 10.14
C LEU A 466 35.07 -14.69 9.61
N LYS A 467 35.53 -15.84 9.10
CA LYS A 467 34.65 -16.93 8.67
C LYS A 467 33.81 -17.48 9.83
N LEU A 468 34.42 -17.61 11.01
CA LEU A 468 33.73 -18.03 12.22
C LEU A 468 32.68 -16.98 12.63
N TRP A 469 33.08 -15.71 12.66
CA TRP A 469 32.19 -14.59 12.99
C TRP A 469 30.99 -14.49 12.03
N LEU A 470 31.24 -14.62 10.73
CA LEU A 470 30.21 -14.63 9.70
C LEU A 470 29.38 -15.93 9.67
N GLY A 471 29.78 -16.98 10.40
CA GLY A 471 29.10 -18.27 10.40
C GLY A 471 29.17 -19.01 9.06
N VAL A 472 30.28 -18.87 8.33
CA VAL A 472 30.47 -19.46 6.98
C VAL A 472 31.55 -20.54 6.91
N MET A 473 31.90 -21.13 8.06
CA MET A 473 32.85 -22.24 8.13
C MET A 473 32.37 -23.42 7.26
N GLY A 474 33.24 -23.89 6.36
CA GLY A 474 32.98 -25.06 5.49
C GLY A 474 32.23 -24.78 4.18
N ASN A 475 31.54 -23.66 4.04
CA ASN A 475 30.72 -23.35 2.84
C ASN A 475 31.38 -22.37 1.86
N PHE A 476 32.50 -21.76 2.24
CA PHE A 476 33.22 -20.78 1.42
C PHE A 476 34.59 -21.33 1.05
N ASP A 477 34.66 -21.98 -0.11
CA ASP A 477 35.93 -22.24 -0.78
C ASP A 477 36.50 -20.88 -1.25
N ILE A 478 37.50 -20.39 -0.52
CA ILE A 478 38.27 -19.19 -0.86
C ILE A 478 39.62 -19.57 -1.48
N ASP A 479 40.03 -20.83 -1.39
CA ASP A 479 41.35 -21.28 -1.84
C ASP A 479 41.38 -21.33 -3.37
N SER A 480 40.24 -21.64 -4.00
CA SER A 480 40.05 -21.51 -5.46
C SER A 480 39.76 -20.07 -5.95
N PHE A 481 39.65 -19.11 -5.03
CA PHE A 481 39.20 -17.75 -5.35
C PHE A 481 40.36 -16.87 -5.85
N ASN A 482 40.43 -16.67 -7.17
CA ASN A 482 41.44 -15.81 -7.79
C ASN A 482 41.00 -14.33 -7.73
N LEU A 483 41.46 -13.62 -6.70
CA LEU A 483 41.08 -12.22 -6.45
C LEU A 483 41.37 -11.29 -7.64
N PRO A 484 42.55 -11.32 -8.31
CA PRO A 484 42.81 -10.51 -9.50
C PRO A 484 41.80 -10.72 -10.64
N VAL A 485 41.39 -11.96 -10.90
CA VAL A 485 40.41 -12.25 -11.97
C VAL A 485 39.05 -11.65 -11.63
N ILE A 486 38.62 -11.76 -10.37
CA ILE A 486 37.30 -11.31 -9.92
C ILE A 486 37.22 -9.79 -9.80
N LEU A 487 38.31 -9.13 -9.39
CA LEU A 487 38.40 -7.67 -9.39
C LEU A 487 38.47 -7.05 -10.80
N ASN A 488 38.61 -7.86 -11.86
CA ASN A 488 38.44 -7.42 -13.25
C ASN A 488 36.99 -7.57 -13.75
N ASP A 489 36.10 -8.18 -12.96
CA ASP A 489 34.68 -8.28 -13.30
C ASP A 489 33.97 -6.95 -13.03
N ASN A 490 33.48 -6.31 -14.10
CA ASN A 490 32.80 -5.01 -14.02
C ASN A 490 31.56 -5.04 -13.12
N PHE A 491 30.83 -6.15 -13.08
CA PHE A 491 29.64 -6.27 -12.24
C PHE A 491 30.01 -6.31 -10.76
N ILE A 492 31.09 -7.02 -10.41
CA ILE A 492 31.60 -7.05 -9.03
C ILE A 492 32.13 -5.69 -8.61
N LEU A 493 32.89 -5.01 -9.47
CA LEU A 493 33.34 -3.65 -9.22
C LEU A 493 32.16 -2.71 -9.00
N GLU A 494 31.14 -2.77 -9.86
CA GLU A 494 29.92 -1.99 -9.69
C GLU A 494 29.30 -2.22 -8.31
N GLN A 495 29.16 -3.47 -7.87
CA GLN A 495 28.60 -3.76 -6.55
C GLN A 495 29.48 -3.24 -5.40
N LEU A 496 30.81 -3.35 -5.50
CA LEU A 496 31.73 -2.81 -4.50
C LEU A 496 31.63 -1.29 -4.39
N PHE A 497 31.70 -0.57 -5.52
CA PHE A 497 31.68 0.89 -5.54
C PHE A 497 30.31 1.45 -5.17
N THR A 498 29.23 0.89 -5.71
CA THR A 498 27.87 1.39 -5.45
C THR A 498 27.45 1.22 -3.99
N ARG A 499 28.07 0.29 -3.26
CA ARG A 499 27.87 0.07 -1.82
C ARG A 499 28.88 0.79 -0.92
N GLY A 500 29.85 1.47 -1.53
CA GLY A 500 30.97 2.09 -0.84
C GLY A 500 31.93 1.10 -0.18
N ALA A 501 31.90 -0.18 -0.57
CA ALA A 501 32.88 -1.15 -0.09
C ALA A 501 34.25 -0.96 -0.74
N ALA A 502 34.36 -0.16 -1.80
CA ALA A 502 35.64 0.21 -2.41
C ALA A 502 35.71 1.69 -2.77
N ASP A 503 36.91 2.26 -2.69
CA ASP A 503 37.27 3.60 -3.14
C ASP A 503 38.42 3.56 -4.14
N TYR A 504 38.62 4.66 -4.87
CA TYR A 504 39.65 4.86 -5.91
C TYR A 504 39.54 3.93 -7.13
N TRP A 505 40.09 4.34 -8.28
CA TRP A 505 40.10 3.50 -9.49
C TRP A 505 40.79 2.15 -9.32
N ARG A 506 41.87 2.11 -8.54
CA ARG A 506 42.44 0.85 -8.04
C ARG A 506 41.68 0.52 -6.77
N PRO A 507 40.69 -0.39 -6.80
CA PRO A 507 39.75 -0.55 -5.71
C PRO A 507 40.49 -0.81 -4.40
N ARG A 508 40.32 0.10 -3.44
CA ARG A 508 40.76 -0.08 -2.06
C ARG A 508 39.54 -0.33 -1.21
N LEU A 509 39.54 -1.42 -0.45
CA LEU A 509 38.42 -1.72 0.42
C LEU A 509 38.23 -0.59 1.44
N SER A 510 37.00 -0.09 1.52
CA SER A 510 36.59 1.00 2.39
C SER A 510 35.60 0.45 3.40
N LEU A 511 36.09 0.22 4.63
CA LEU A 511 35.32 -0.31 5.75
C LEU A 511 34.80 0.78 6.69
N GLN A 512 34.94 2.06 6.30
CA GLN A 512 34.37 3.15 7.09
C GLN A 512 32.85 3.06 7.07
N ASP A 513 32.19 3.44 8.16
CA ASP A 513 30.74 3.56 8.22
C ASP A 513 30.25 4.78 7.41
N CYS A 514 28.94 4.95 7.27
CA CYS A 514 28.39 6.21 6.76
C CYS A 514 28.74 7.35 7.74
N TYR A 515 29.22 8.48 7.22
CA TYR A 515 29.52 9.77 7.88
C TYR A 515 29.57 9.77 9.40
N VAL A 516 30.77 9.86 9.96
CA VAL A 516 30.97 9.97 11.41
C VAL A 516 30.55 11.36 11.90
N ASP A 517 30.86 12.41 11.12
CA ASP A 517 30.64 13.80 11.52
C ASP A 517 29.82 14.58 10.49
N ILE A 518 28.94 15.45 10.99
CA ILE A 518 28.26 16.46 10.21
C ILE A 518 28.83 17.83 10.60
N ILE A 519 29.39 18.52 9.63
CA ILE A 519 29.99 19.84 9.82
C ILE A 519 28.90 20.89 9.61
N ASP A 520 28.54 21.62 10.66
CA ASP A 520 27.64 22.78 10.56
C ASP A 520 28.41 24.01 10.07
N PHE A 521 27.99 24.54 8.91
CA PHE A 521 28.58 25.68 8.25
C PHE A 521 27.56 26.82 8.19
N LYS A 522 27.77 27.85 9.00
CA LYS A 522 27.00 29.10 8.93
C LYS A 522 27.61 29.99 7.85
N ALA A 523 26.89 30.18 6.75
CA ALA A 523 27.34 30.99 5.63
C ALA A 523 27.26 32.48 5.98
N THR A 524 28.32 33.01 6.59
CA THR A 524 28.49 34.45 6.85
C THR A 524 28.94 35.21 5.61
N GLU A 525 29.56 34.51 4.67
CA GLU A 525 30.09 35.07 3.45
C GLU A 525 29.10 34.99 2.28
N ARG A 526 29.29 35.85 1.29
CA ARG A 526 28.48 35.87 0.06
C ARG A 526 28.62 34.58 -0.75
N VAL A 527 29.80 33.97 -0.71
CA VAL A 527 30.13 32.77 -1.46
C VAL A 527 30.60 31.73 -0.45
N VAL A 528 29.93 30.58 -0.44
CA VAL A 528 30.39 29.40 0.29
C VAL A 528 30.98 28.46 -0.74
N ASP A 529 32.24 28.09 -0.56
CA ASP A 529 32.95 27.14 -1.41
C ASP A 529 33.26 25.89 -0.58
N VAL A 530 32.84 24.73 -1.07
CA VAL A 530 33.06 23.45 -0.40
C VAL A 530 33.59 22.46 -1.42
N ASP A 531 34.81 22.01 -1.18
CA ASP A 531 35.44 20.92 -1.90
C ASP A 531 35.26 19.62 -1.11
N ILE A 532 34.73 18.60 -1.77
CA ILE A 532 34.45 17.29 -1.17
C ILE A 532 35.18 16.24 -1.99
N ALA A 533 36.16 15.61 -1.35
CA ALA A 533 36.87 14.49 -1.95
C ALA A 533 35.99 13.22 -1.91
N GLY A 534 35.89 12.50 -3.03
CA GLY A 534 34.93 11.41 -3.20
C GLY A 534 35.14 10.23 -2.24
N GLU A 535 36.36 10.02 -1.76
CA GLU A 535 36.70 9.02 -0.75
C GLU A 535 36.32 9.44 0.68
N GLN A 536 36.07 10.72 0.93
CA GLN A 536 35.78 11.23 2.27
C GLN A 536 34.28 11.18 2.54
N ARG A 537 33.86 10.32 3.45
CA ARG A 537 32.46 10.26 3.89
C ARG A 537 32.17 11.38 4.88
N THR A 538 32.04 12.61 4.37
CA THR A 538 31.69 13.81 5.14
C THR A 538 30.30 14.30 4.80
N GLY A 539 29.61 14.84 5.81
CA GLY A 539 28.35 15.55 5.64
C GLY A 539 28.48 17.00 6.09
N PHE A 540 27.75 17.89 5.45
CA PHE A 540 27.73 19.31 5.75
C PHE A 540 26.30 19.80 5.90
N ILE A 541 26.07 20.73 6.81
CA ILE A 541 24.83 21.51 6.85
C ILE A 541 25.21 22.93 6.60
N ILE A 542 24.73 23.49 5.49
CA ILE A 542 24.94 24.90 5.18
C ILE A 542 23.68 25.65 5.58
N THR A 543 23.83 26.58 6.52
CA THR A 543 22.76 27.51 6.91
C THR A 543 23.11 28.91 6.41
N SER A 544 22.32 29.45 5.49
CA SER A 544 22.51 30.80 4.97
C SER A 544 22.05 31.88 5.94
N LEU A 545 22.57 33.10 5.78
CA LEU A 545 21.86 34.28 6.24
C LEU A 545 20.46 34.36 5.58
N PRO A 546 19.49 35.05 6.21
CA PRO A 546 18.16 35.22 5.61
C PRO A 546 18.26 35.74 4.17
N THR A 547 17.71 34.98 3.22
CA THR A 547 17.77 35.30 1.80
C THR A 547 16.49 34.89 1.09
N LEU A 548 16.17 35.55 -0.02
CA LEU A 548 15.06 35.15 -0.90
C LEU A 548 15.50 34.09 -1.92
N ALA A 549 16.78 34.12 -2.30
CA ALA A 549 17.32 33.26 -3.33
C ALA A 549 18.81 32.97 -3.10
N ALA A 550 19.31 31.91 -3.72
CA ALA A 550 20.73 31.63 -3.82
C ALA A 550 21.01 30.99 -5.19
N THR A 551 22.26 30.99 -5.63
CA THR A 551 22.68 30.23 -6.80
C THR A 551 23.58 29.09 -6.32
N LEU A 552 23.17 27.86 -6.62
CA LEU A 552 23.97 26.67 -6.37
C LEU A 552 24.68 26.25 -7.65
N TYR A 553 26.00 26.27 -7.60
CA TYR A 553 26.87 25.63 -8.55
C TYR A 553 27.41 24.36 -7.92
N THR A 554 27.28 23.22 -8.60
CA THR A 554 27.98 22.02 -8.20
C THR A 554 28.51 21.28 -9.43
N SER A 555 29.72 20.78 -9.31
CA SER A 555 30.36 19.98 -10.35
C SER A 555 31.20 18.89 -9.73
N PHE A 556 31.56 17.88 -10.51
CA PHE A 556 32.59 16.94 -10.09
C PHE A 556 33.57 16.66 -11.21
N ASN A 557 34.83 16.46 -10.83
CA ASN A 557 35.91 16.12 -11.74
C ASN A 557 36.58 14.84 -11.26
N LEU A 558 36.89 13.96 -12.21
CA LEU A 558 37.74 12.80 -11.95
C LEU A 558 39.18 13.21 -12.23
N ASN A 559 40.02 13.21 -11.20
CA ASN A 559 41.44 13.39 -11.41
C ASN A 559 42.03 12.08 -11.95
N LEU A 560 42.57 12.10 -13.17
CA LEU A 560 43.06 10.90 -13.84
C LEU A 560 44.42 10.41 -13.29
N ASP A 561 45.17 11.26 -12.59
CA ASP A 561 46.52 10.93 -12.13
C ASP A 561 46.51 10.12 -10.84
N ASN A 562 45.60 10.48 -9.93
CA ASN A 562 45.43 9.85 -8.61
C ASN A 562 44.04 9.23 -8.42
N HIS A 563 43.20 9.31 -9.46
CA HIS A 563 41.97 8.55 -9.57
C HIS A 563 40.97 8.74 -8.43
N PHE A 564 40.90 9.95 -7.88
CA PHE A 564 39.85 10.37 -6.95
C PHE A 564 38.91 11.36 -7.63
N THR A 565 37.68 11.43 -7.13
CA THR A 565 36.71 12.43 -7.56
C THR A 565 36.81 13.65 -6.66
N LEU A 566 36.81 14.85 -7.23
CA LEU A 566 36.63 16.09 -6.48
C LEU A 566 35.29 16.71 -6.83
N HIS A 567 34.40 16.75 -5.85
CA HIS A 567 33.14 17.49 -5.94
C HIS A 567 33.40 18.92 -5.50
N ASN A 568 33.07 19.89 -6.36
CA ASN A 568 33.17 21.30 -6.08
C ASN A 568 31.76 21.84 -5.90
N LEU A 569 31.48 22.52 -4.81
CA LEU A 569 30.20 23.15 -4.52
C LEU A 569 30.41 24.63 -4.22
N LYS A 570 29.68 25.49 -4.92
CA LYS A 570 29.64 26.93 -4.64
C LYS A 570 28.21 27.37 -4.43
N LEU A 571 27.90 27.87 -3.24
CA LEU A 571 26.64 28.52 -2.93
C LEU A 571 26.85 30.03 -2.92
N ILE A 572 26.23 30.72 -3.86
CA ILE A 572 26.32 32.18 -3.99
C ILE A 572 25.03 32.78 -3.46
N ILE A 573 25.11 33.48 -2.34
CA ILE A 573 24.00 34.19 -1.73
C ILE A 573 24.04 35.64 -2.22
N PRO A 574 22.99 36.15 -2.88
CA PRO A 574 22.93 37.55 -3.27
C PRO A 574 22.74 38.41 -2.01
N SER A 575 23.83 38.92 -1.45
CA SER A 575 23.79 39.90 -0.37
C SER A 575 23.95 41.31 -0.91
N ASN A 576 23.03 42.19 -0.52
CA ASN A 576 23.24 43.62 -0.50
C ASN A 576 23.39 44.00 0.99
N PRO A 577 24.62 44.19 1.50
CA PRO A 577 24.88 44.30 2.95
C PRO A 577 24.17 45.49 3.63
N GLU A 578 23.63 46.42 2.84
CA GLU A 578 22.91 47.62 3.33
C GLU A 578 21.38 47.47 3.35
N GLN A 579 20.80 46.38 2.83
CA GLN A 579 19.36 46.15 2.87
C GLN A 579 18.94 45.48 4.18
N GLN A 580 18.08 46.15 4.96
CA GLN A 580 17.41 45.52 6.09
C GLN A 580 16.63 44.28 5.62
N PRO A 581 16.68 43.16 6.37
CA PRO A 581 15.99 41.93 5.99
C PRO A 581 14.49 42.20 5.87
N SER A 582 13.94 42.01 4.68
CA SER A 582 12.49 42.09 4.46
C SER A 582 11.79 40.96 5.24
N GLN A 583 10.52 41.15 5.61
CA GLN A 583 9.73 40.15 6.36
C GLN A 583 9.65 38.76 5.68
N ASN A 584 9.96 38.67 4.39
CA ASN A 584 9.87 37.43 3.61
C ASN A 584 11.22 36.69 3.47
N MET A 585 12.31 37.21 4.05
CA MET A 585 13.62 36.53 3.99
C MET A 585 13.74 35.47 5.09
N GLN A 586 14.17 34.27 4.72
CA GLN A 586 14.41 33.17 5.66
C GLN A 586 15.78 32.52 5.42
N PRO A 587 16.42 31.94 6.44
CA PRO A 587 17.62 31.14 6.27
C PRO A 587 17.37 29.93 5.37
N MET A 588 18.25 29.72 4.39
CA MET A 588 18.26 28.51 3.57
C MET A 588 19.13 27.46 4.25
N ILE A 589 18.56 26.29 4.49
CA ILE A 589 19.24 25.12 5.08
C ILE A 589 19.42 24.08 3.99
N ILE A 590 20.67 23.78 3.63
CA ILE A 590 21.04 22.76 2.64
C ILE A 590 21.86 21.68 3.33
N LEU A 591 21.42 20.43 3.25
CA LEU A 591 22.17 19.27 3.71
C LEU A 591 22.99 18.71 2.55
N ILE A 592 24.29 18.49 2.75
CA ILE A 592 25.18 17.87 1.76
C ILE A 592 25.72 16.57 2.33
N LEU A 593 25.66 15.50 1.56
CA LEU A 593 26.03 14.14 1.99
C LEU A 593 26.86 13.45 0.91
N ASN A 594 28.12 13.12 1.21
CA ASN A 594 28.97 12.33 0.32
C ASN A 594 28.80 10.81 0.43
N ALA A 595 27.89 10.21 -0.35
CA ALA A 595 27.40 8.84 -0.13
C ALA A 595 28.50 7.78 -0.13
N GLY A 596 29.55 8.00 -0.92
CA GLY A 596 30.55 6.98 -1.20
C GLY A 596 29.94 5.73 -1.83
N GLY A 597 28.71 5.79 -2.34
CA GLY A 597 27.92 4.63 -2.76
C GLY A 597 26.54 4.57 -2.09
N ILE A 598 25.49 4.87 -2.85
CA ILE A 598 24.13 4.96 -2.31
C ILE A 598 23.51 3.63 -1.86
N ARG A 599 24.05 2.49 -2.34
CA ARG A 599 23.62 1.14 -1.93
C ARG A 599 24.27 0.70 -0.62
N ASN A 600 25.01 1.59 0.05
CA ASN A 600 25.44 1.32 1.42
C ASN A 600 24.18 1.17 2.30
N PRO A 601 24.00 0.02 2.99
CA PRO A 601 22.79 -0.24 3.78
C PRO A 601 22.55 0.81 4.89
N THR A 602 23.61 1.43 5.38
CA THR A 602 23.53 2.46 6.43
C THR A 602 23.12 3.84 5.90
N PHE A 603 23.32 4.11 4.60
CA PHE A 603 23.10 5.43 4.00
C PHE A 603 21.63 5.86 4.16
N THR A 604 20.66 5.03 3.76
CA THR A 604 19.23 5.41 3.75
C THR A 604 18.73 5.74 5.15
N ARG A 605 19.15 4.95 6.15
CA ARG A 605 18.83 5.21 7.56
C ARG A 605 19.38 6.56 8.00
N ARG A 606 20.68 6.79 7.77
CA ARG A 606 21.37 8.02 8.19
C ARG A 606 20.83 9.26 7.47
N PHE A 607 20.57 9.14 6.17
CA PHE A 607 19.92 10.18 5.35
C PHE A 607 18.58 10.60 5.97
N THR A 608 17.73 9.63 6.31
CA THR A 608 16.41 9.88 6.88
C THR A 608 16.53 10.57 8.25
N GLN A 609 17.42 10.07 9.11
CA GLN A 609 17.69 10.67 10.42
C GLN A 609 18.15 12.12 10.31
N LEU A 610 19.09 12.43 9.40
CA LEU A 610 19.61 13.78 9.22
C LEU A 610 18.57 14.73 8.60
N CYS A 611 17.75 14.24 7.67
CA CYS A 611 16.63 15.02 7.14
C CYS A 611 15.62 15.36 8.23
N HIS A 612 15.31 14.42 9.13
CA HIS A 612 14.42 14.67 10.26
C HIS A 612 15.03 15.65 11.26
N GLN A 613 16.30 15.47 11.62
CA GLN A 613 16.99 16.28 12.61
C GLN A 613 17.15 17.75 12.17
N HIS A 614 17.47 17.98 10.90
CA HIS A 614 17.83 19.31 10.40
C HIS A 614 16.77 19.97 9.53
N ASN A 615 15.72 19.22 9.14
CA ASN A 615 14.64 19.68 8.28
C ASN A 615 15.13 20.52 7.07
N PRO A 616 16.07 19.99 6.26
CA PRO A 616 16.69 20.77 5.20
C PRO A 616 15.69 21.10 4.09
N HIS A 617 15.85 22.28 3.48
CA HIS A 617 15.03 22.71 2.35
C HIS A 617 15.40 21.96 1.05
N ALA A 618 16.69 21.66 0.93
CA ALA A 618 17.26 20.87 -0.17
C ALA A 618 18.38 19.97 0.36
N VAL A 619 18.57 18.84 -0.30
CA VAL A 619 19.63 17.88 -0.02
C VAL A 619 20.46 17.64 -1.27
N LEU A 620 21.78 17.80 -1.18
CA LEU A 620 22.72 17.40 -2.21
C LEU A 620 23.44 16.13 -1.78
N VAL A 621 23.31 15.07 -2.56
CA VAL A 621 24.03 13.81 -2.35
C VAL A 621 25.13 13.70 -3.39
N THR A 622 26.39 13.62 -2.99
CA THR A 622 27.55 13.37 -3.86
C THR A 622 27.99 11.91 -3.79
N GLU A 623 28.89 11.48 -4.68
CA GLU A 623 29.34 10.07 -4.82
C GLU A 623 28.20 9.06 -4.76
N THR A 624 27.13 9.31 -5.52
CA THR A 624 25.99 8.40 -5.54
C THR A 624 26.36 7.07 -6.18
N ARG A 625 27.30 7.10 -7.14
CA ARG A 625 27.87 5.96 -7.90
C ARG A 625 26.84 5.08 -8.62
N VAL A 626 25.56 5.45 -8.57
CA VAL A 626 24.46 4.72 -9.21
C VAL A 626 23.73 5.65 -10.20
N GLY A 627 23.64 5.20 -11.44
CA GLY A 627 22.91 5.87 -12.51
C GLY A 627 21.64 5.12 -12.95
N GLY A 628 21.08 5.51 -14.10
CA GLY A 628 20.02 4.77 -14.77
C GLY A 628 18.72 4.62 -13.98
N VAL A 629 18.05 3.47 -14.19
CA VAL A 629 16.79 3.12 -13.52
C VAL A 629 17.00 2.92 -12.01
N ASP A 630 18.10 2.28 -11.62
CA ASP A 630 18.41 2.05 -10.21
C ASP A 630 18.59 3.36 -9.44
N GLY A 631 19.32 4.32 -10.01
CA GLY A 631 19.49 5.64 -9.39
C GLY A 631 18.19 6.44 -9.35
N ARG A 632 17.27 6.22 -10.30
CA ARG A 632 15.92 6.78 -10.22
C ARG A 632 15.14 6.16 -9.06
N ASN A 633 15.13 4.83 -8.93
CA ASN A 633 14.38 4.14 -7.89
C ASN A 633 14.83 4.55 -6.48
N HIS A 634 16.14 4.67 -6.25
CA HIS A 634 16.69 5.15 -4.97
C HIS A 634 16.33 6.62 -4.69
N ARG A 635 16.35 7.50 -5.69
CA ARG A 635 15.91 8.89 -5.49
C ARG A 635 14.43 8.98 -5.12
N MET A 636 13.59 8.19 -5.77
CA MET A 636 12.15 8.16 -5.49
C MET A 636 11.83 7.62 -4.08
N SER A 637 12.73 6.85 -3.46
CA SER A 637 12.55 6.36 -2.09
C SER A 637 13.01 7.35 -1.01
N MET A 638 13.62 8.48 -1.37
CA MET A 638 14.16 9.48 -0.42
C MET A 638 13.16 10.50 0.10
N ASN A 639 11.85 10.31 -0.14
CA ASN A 639 10.77 11.19 0.33
C ASN A 639 10.90 12.67 -0.07
N PHE A 640 11.65 12.98 -1.14
CA PHE A 640 11.66 14.30 -1.76
C PHE A 640 10.86 14.25 -3.08
N PRO A 641 9.84 15.12 -3.25
CA PRO A 641 8.96 15.06 -4.41
C PRO A 641 9.66 15.46 -5.72
N PHE A 642 10.73 16.25 -5.65
CA PHE A 642 11.46 16.73 -6.83
C PHE A 642 12.95 16.43 -6.72
N THR A 643 13.52 16.04 -7.85
CA THR A 643 14.93 15.67 -7.93
C THR A 643 15.54 16.04 -9.28
N THR A 644 16.83 16.34 -9.29
CA THR A 644 17.68 16.38 -10.49
C THR A 644 19.01 15.69 -10.18
N TYR A 645 19.80 15.36 -11.20
CA TYR A 645 20.99 14.54 -11.01
C TYR A 645 22.05 14.72 -12.08
N LEU A 646 23.27 14.37 -11.71
CA LEU A 646 24.40 14.07 -12.60
C LEU A 646 24.70 12.57 -12.51
N LYS A 647 24.93 11.94 -13.67
CA LYS A 647 25.30 10.52 -13.72
C LYS A 647 26.75 10.34 -13.24
N PRO A 648 27.08 9.22 -12.58
CA PRO A 648 28.48 8.87 -12.32
C PRO A 648 29.23 8.61 -13.64
N ILE A 649 30.55 8.75 -13.60
CA ILE A 649 31.47 8.39 -14.69
C ILE A 649 32.13 7.06 -14.30
N GLY A 650 31.75 5.98 -14.98
CA GLY A 650 32.10 4.64 -14.52
C GLY A 650 31.56 4.41 -13.12
N TYR A 651 32.45 4.12 -12.17
CA TYR A 651 32.11 3.87 -10.77
C TYR A 651 32.24 5.09 -9.85
N PHE A 652 32.52 6.28 -10.41
CA PHE A 652 32.93 7.47 -9.64
C PHE A 652 31.97 8.63 -9.78
N GLY A 653 31.79 9.36 -8.69
CA GLY A 653 31.00 10.58 -8.64
C GLY A 653 29.50 10.32 -8.75
N GLY A 654 28.84 11.13 -9.57
CA GLY A 654 27.37 11.21 -9.58
C GLY A 654 26.88 12.11 -8.43
N GLN A 655 25.80 12.83 -8.70
CA GLN A 655 25.25 13.79 -7.75
C GLN A 655 23.73 13.83 -7.86
N TRP A 656 23.02 13.91 -6.74
CA TRP A 656 21.57 14.10 -6.70
C TRP A 656 21.23 15.36 -5.92
N LEU A 657 20.43 16.24 -6.50
CA LEU A 657 19.82 17.37 -5.81
C LEU A 657 18.35 17.05 -5.59
N LEU A 658 17.92 17.04 -4.32
CA LEU A 658 16.59 16.67 -3.86
C LEU A 658 15.96 17.87 -3.13
N TRP A 659 14.69 18.18 -3.36
CA TRP A 659 14.03 19.28 -2.65
C TRP A 659 12.51 19.12 -2.57
N ASN A 660 11.89 19.87 -1.65
CA ASN A 660 10.44 19.94 -1.49
C ASN A 660 9.89 21.22 -2.13
N SER A 661 9.13 21.10 -3.23
CA SER A 661 8.59 22.26 -3.96
C SER A 661 7.62 23.12 -3.18
N ASN A 662 7.08 22.62 -2.06
CA ASN A 662 6.15 23.39 -1.25
C ASN A 662 6.88 24.52 -0.52
N VAL A 663 8.13 24.28 -0.10
CA VAL A 663 8.93 25.23 0.68
C VAL A 663 10.04 25.85 -0.17
N PHE A 664 10.45 25.18 -1.24
CA PHE A 664 11.68 25.49 -1.95
C PHE A 664 11.54 25.32 -3.46
N SER A 665 11.89 26.35 -4.23
CA SER A 665 11.94 26.30 -5.69
C SER A 665 13.38 26.16 -6.18
N CYS A 666 13.57 25.28 -7.16
CA CYS A 666 14.85 25.06 -7.82
C CYS A 666 14.65 25.20 -9.34
N GLN A 667 15.23 26.24 -9.92
CA GLN A 667 15.24 26.50 -11.36
C GLN A 667 16.62 26.16 -11.93
N LEU A 668 16.68 25.15 -12.79
CA LEU A 668 17.91 24.74 -13.46
C LEU A 668 18.32 25.80 -14.51
N ILE A 669 19.55 26.29 -14.41
CA ILE A 669 20.14 27.25 -15.35
C ILE A 669 21.04 26.52 -16.35
N CYS A 670 21.90 25.63 -15.86
CA CYS A 670 22.80 24.84 -16.68
C CYS A 670 22.87 23.41 -16.16
N HIS A 671 22.95 22.46 -17.09
CA HIS A 671 23.07 21.04 -16.81
C HIS A 671 23.94 20.41 -17.89
N THR A 672 25.04 19.81 -17.46
CA THR A 672 25.94 19.02 -18.31
C THR A 672 26.16 17.66 -17.66
N ASP A 673 27.02 16.82 -18.23
CA ASP A 673 27.35 15.53 -17.62
C ASP A 673 28.09 15.66 -16.27
N ARG A 674 28.70 16.82 -16.00
CA ARG A 674 29.58 17.04 -14.83
C ARG A 674 29.25 18.26 -14.01
N LEU A 675 28.28 19.07 -14.42
CA LEU A 675 27.98 20.36 -13.82
C LEU A 675 26.48 20.58 -13.75
N LEU A 676 26.06 21.11 -12.62
CA LEU A 676 24.72 21.58 -12.34
C LEU A 676 24.81 23.00 -11.80
N LEU A 677 24.08 23.91 -12.45
CA LEU A 677 23.88 25.27 -11.99
C LEU A 677 22.38 25.49 -11.81
N ALA A 678 21.96 25.84 -10.60
CA ALA A 678 20.57 26.08 -10.28
C ALA A 678 20.40 27.38 -9.49
N LYS A 679 19.31 28.09 -9.78
CA LYS A 679 18.79 29.14 -8.92
C LYS A 679 17.85 28.51 -7.89
N LEU A 680 18.12 28.78 -6.64
CA LEU A 680 17.39 28.33 -5.47
C LEU A 680 16.55 29.50 -4.95
N SER A 681 15.32 29.27 -4.52
CA SER A 681 14.47 30.30 -3.92
C SER A 681 13.57 29.69 -2.87
N ILE A 682 13.38 30.37 -1.74
CA ILE A 682 12.45 29.94 -0.70
C ILE A 682 11.06 30.45 -1.09
N ASN A 683 10.06 29.58 -1.06
CA ASN A 683 8.70 29.99 -1.32
C ASN A 683 8.17 30.74 -0.07
N PRO A 684 7.51 31.89 -0.23
CA PRO A 684 6.82 32.52 0.88
C PRO A 684 5.76 31.55 1.43
N GLN A 685 5.76 31.34 2.75
CA GLN A 685 4.74 30.56 3.45
C GLN A 685 3.38 31.28 3.45
#